data_AF-A0A409VCH3-F1
#
_entry.id   AF-A0A409VCH3-F1
#
_cell.length_a   1.000
_cell.length_b   1.000
_cell.length_c   1.000
_cell.angle_alpha   90.00
_cell.angle_beta   90.00
_cell.angle_gamma   90.00
#
_symmetry.space_group_name_H-M   'P 1'
#
loop_
_entity.id
_entity.type
_entity.pdbx_description
1 polymer ?
#
loop_
_entity_poly.entity_id
_entity_poly.type
_entity_poly.pdbx_seq_one_letter_code
_entity_poly.pdbx_strand_id
1 'polypeptide(L)'
;MATVSQLSSRAKKDLAHFLKVYAVHRPQVQRLLNISFVVYVLGTTYAGLSSGHKKEHLSRKKSGPIKGERVAVDAVFFERLSRLLRIVIPGIRSKEALLLIMHSSLLIFRTAISLYVAALDGKIVASLVRAQPLQFFFNIFRWLLVAVPATWTNSWLSYVQNKLTIAYRTRLTEEVMKQYLGEDGDGPNGKIYYKLGWYSIGNVLQALNTFIANLDDRIKNPDQMITHDIQRFSSHLASMYSNLAKPVLDVILYNYQLSQNVGAEGVIGLTFFVQLSAALLRYMTPPFGMYTALSAQMAGSLRHAHSRLVEFAEEIALMRGEQTEKMSVEREYASLMAHENLVLRRRWWFGCIEEGIIKWLWGSFGLVLCAIPVFVKLPGTASVDLGGRTEGFVTNRRLLLSSSDAFGRVMYSYKDLSELAGYTARVSLLLDTMKDVRNGKFHKALVNNATKDGKSDLLNGHGKVIESEDIQFEGVPIITPNGDILVKSLSFHIRPGQNLLIVGPNGCGKSSLFRILGGLWPVYGGVVHKPRASEFILIPQRPYLPLGTLRDQIIYPHSQEEMVQRGVADEDLLNILTVVQMSNIVEREGGWDAVKEWRESLSGGDQQKIAWARLFYHHPKYAVLDEATSLVPADIEGMMMEHAAKLNITLLTVSHRPSLWKYHALILHYDGQGSYVFTKLDAKKRLALQEEKQLLETKLLEVPKMKARLSELKSLAVVWFRYVFPHRAGGLPFCIRFTMTSRLLGCLFNLRAARAARTCTFFRRTVSNGVTDYQSKYTQQLHRKADELGLSVPQLLEKAKANEAERRKAEGEKLKVNSASSRGASVSREVPSRPAEDGTSKHLSERKDASPLKPLSSILNTSRILSTPHTAEQISALWTAYHASRSGGTGRGFVCASIPLDMFHTMAKTGKQYPTFVLPLPRVQANGNPGASTIEQETAHEFFYLQWDFHPPPVVPSAFDDPFAKPAAGSTSANPPPATVLFAPLQEYKLRGAFATPYLVLTMYTDLATTHGLVLLRGEITPTPSGKKHMLSQEDAQALTMSLQRFYLWEDKKDSSEVSEGKCLLRTFHETPDEFEWQDLLQFAKTMP
;
A
#
# COMPACT_ATOMS: atom_id res chain seq x y z
N MET A 1 -21.93 -56.72 -46.14
CA MET A 1 -21.71 -57.81 -47.13
C MET A 1 -22.40 -57.57 -48.49
N ALA A 2 -22.82 -56.33 -48.84
CA ALA A 2 -23.43 -56.06 -50.15
C ALA A 2 -22.46 -55.51 -51.23
N THR A 3 -21.22 -55.18 -50.86
CA THR A 3 -20.23 -54.55 -51.76
C THR A 3 -19.19 -55.51 -52.35
N VAL A 4 -19.22 -56.80 -51.99
CA VAL A 4 -18.24 -57.81 -52.47
C VAL A 4 -18.75 -58.57 -53.71
N SER A 5 -20.02 -58.41 -54.09
CA SER A 5 -20.60 -59.08 -55.26
C SER A 5 -20.17 -58.48 -56.60
N GLN A 6 -19.63 -57.25 -56.64
CA GLN A 6 -19.25 -56.55 -57.88
C GLN A 6 -17.76 -56.64 -58.28
N LEU A 7 -16.91 -57.36 -57.54
CA LEU A 7 -15.50 -57.53 -57.90
C LEU A 7 -15.30 -58.53 -59.05
N SER A 8 -14.55 -58.11 -60.09
CA SER A 8 -14.24 -58.92 -61.28
C SER A 8 -13.55 -60.25 -60.92
N SER A 9 -13.76 -61.28 -61.75
CA SER A 9 -13.26 -62.64 -61.50
C SER A 9 -11.73 -62.72 -61.39
N ARG A 10 -10.99 -61.78 -62.01
CA ARG A 10 -9.53 -61.62 -61.86
C ARG A 10 -9.16 -61.09 -60.48
N ALA A 11 -9.81 -60.03 -60.00
CA ALA A 11 -9.55 -59.48 -58.67
C ALA A 11 -9.85 -60.49 -57.56
N LYS A 12 -10.86 -61.35 -57.72
CA LYS A 12 -11.12 -62.46 -56.79
C LYS A 12 -10.02 -63.52 -56.79
N LYS A 13 -9.45 -63.84 -57.96
CA LYS A 13 -8.33 -64.81 -58.09
C LYS A 13 -7.02 -64.25 -57.54
N ASP A 14 -6.72 -62.98 -57.81
CA ASP A 14 -5.53 -62.30 -57.30
C ASP A 14 -5.60 -62.12 -55.78
N LEU A 15 -6.79 -61.75 -55.26
CA LEU A 15 -7.04 -61.70 -53.82
C LEU A 15 -6.93 -63.10 -53.18
N ALA A 16 -7.46 -64.13 -53.82
CA ALA A 16 -7.34 -65.52 -53.32
C ALA A 16 -5.89 -66.02 -53.35
N HIS A 17 -5.11 -65.67 -54.37
CA HIS A 17 -3.68 -65.98 -54.46
C HIS A 17 -2.88 -65.23 -53.40
N PHE A 18 -3.13 -63.93 -53.23
CA PHE A 18 -2.55 -63.11 -52.16
C PHE A 18 -2.87 -63.67 -50.78
N LEU A 19 -4.13 -64.01 -50.50
CA LEU A 19 -4.56 -64.63 -49.23
C LEU A 19 -3.89 -66.00 -48.99
N LYS A 20 -3.65 -66.79 -50.04
CA LYS A 20 -2.93 -68.07 -49.94
C LYS A 20 -1.45 -67.87 -49.61
N VAL A 21 -0.76 -66.97 -50.31
CA VAL A 21 0.66 -66.63 -50.06
C VAL A 21 0.83 -66.02 -48.68
N TYR A 22 -0.11 -65.15 -48.28
CA TYR A 22 -0.17 -64.55 -46.95
C TYR A 22 -0.39 -65.58 -45.85
N ALA A 23 -1.30 -66.55 -46.04
CA ALA A 23 -1.55 -67.60 -45.05
C ALA A 23 -0.30 -68.47 -44.78
N VAL A 24 0.54 -68.71 -45.80
CA VAL A 24 1.78 -69.50 -45.68
C VAL A 24 2.89 -68.74 -44.94
N HIS A 25 3.05 -67.44 -45.18
CA HIS A 25 4.10 -66.61 -44.56
C HIS A 25 3.62 -65.84 -43.30
N ARG A 26 2.37 -66.06 -42.88
CA ARG A 26 1.71 -65.39 -41.76
C ARG A 26 2.56 -65.27 -40.49
N PRO A 27 3.25 -66.31 -39.97
CA PRO A 27 4.02 -66.17 -38.74
C PRO A 27 5.26 -65.28 -38.87
N GLN A 28 5.90 -65.22 -40.03
CA GLN A 28 7.05 -64.34 -40.28
C GLN A 28 6.61 -62.89 -40.48
N VAL A 29 5.54 -62.69 -41.26
CA VAL A 29 4.90 -61.38 -41.47
C VAL A 29 4.38 -60.82 -40.14
N GLN A 30 3.79 -61.65 -39.29
CA GLN A 30 3.27 -61.25 -37.98
C GLN A 30 4.38 -60.85 -36.99
N ARG A 31 5.53 -61.53 -36.96
CA ARG A 31 6.69 -61.11 -36.15
C ARG A 31 7.26 -59.78 -36.63
N LEU A 32 7.39 -59.60 -37.94
CA LEU A 32 7.95 -58.38 -38.54
C LEU A 32 7.00 -57.18 -38.33
N LEU A 33 5.69 -57.39 -38.46
CA LEU A 33 4.66 -56.40 -38.15
C LEU A 33 4.63 -56.05 -36.66
N ASN A 34 4.75 -57.03 -35.75
CA ASN A 34 4.78 -56.75 -34.31
C ASN A 34 6.03 -55.96 -33.89
N ILE A 35 7.20 -56.26 -34.46
CA ILE A 35 8.43 -55.50 -34.20
C ILE A 35 8.31 -54.08 -34.77
N SER A 36 7.85 -53.95 -36.02
CA SER A 36 7.59 -52.66 -36.67
C SER A 36 6.56 -51.83 -35.90
N PHE A 37 5.54 -52.46 -35.34
CA PHE A 37 4.50 -51.84 -34.53
C PHE A 37 5.03 -51.33 -33.18
N VAL A 38 5.85 -52.12 -32.48
CA VAL A 38 6.50 -51.67 -31.23
C VAL A 38 7.43 -50.49 -31.51
N VAL A 39 8.22 -50.53 -32.58
CA VAL A 39 9.09 -49.42 -33.01
C VAL A 39 8.27 -48.19 -33.41
N TYR A 40 7.14 -48.38 -34.10
CA TYR A 40 6.24 -47.29 -34.48
C TYR A 40 5.56 -46.64 -33.28
N VAL A 41 5.06 -47.43 -32.33
CA VAL A 41 4.45 -46.91 -31.09
C VAL A 41 5.51 -46.17 -30.26
N LEU A 42 6.71 -46.71 -30.11
CA LEU A 42 7.82 -46.01 -29.42
C LEU A 42 8.22 -44.73 -30.15
N GLY A 43 8.33 -44.77 -31.47
CA GLY A 43 8.70 -43.63 -32.31
C GLY A 43 7.64 -42.52 -32.33
N THR A 44 6.36 -42.87 -32.39
CA THR A 44 5.24 -41.90 -32.34
C THR A 44 5.01 -41.34 -30.95
N THR A 45 5.21 -42.13 -29.90
CA THR A 45 5.17 -41.64 -28.50
C THR A 45 6.32 -40.65 -28.25
N TYR A 46 7.53 -40.98 -28.74
CA TYR A 46 8.69 -40.10 -28.66
C TYR A 46 8.54 -38.83 -29.52
N ALA A 47 8.06 -38.94 -30.76
CA ALA A 47 7.78 -37.79 -31.62
C ALA A 47 6.62 -36.94 -31.08
N GLY A 48 5.62 -37.55 -30.43
CA GLY A 48 4.53 -36.86 -29.75
C GLY A 48 4.98 -36.06 -28.53
N LEU A 49 6.02 -36.53 -27.83
CA LEU A 49 6.72 -35.83 -26.75
C LEU A 49 7.71 -34.76 -27.27
N SER A 50 8.31 -34.96 -28.45
CA SER A 50 9.36 -34.10 -29.00
C SER A 50 8.89 -33.05 -30.02
N SER A 51 7.69 -33.17 -30.60
CA SER A 51 7.21 -32.28 -31.66
C SER A 51 6.63 -30.98 -31.08
N GLY A 52 7.55 -30.10 -30.66
CA GLY A 52 7.37 -28.65 -30.57
C GLY A 52 8.17 -27.88 -31.64
N HIS A 53 8.68 -28.58 -32.66
CA HIS A 53 9.47 -27.98 -33.74
C HIS A 53 8.56 -27.43 -34.85
N LYS A 54 7.96 -26.25 -34.63
CA LYS A 54 7.62 -25.33 -35.73
C LYS A 54 8.14 -23.93 -35.36
N LYS A 55 9.26 -23.56 -35.97
CA LYS A 55 9.68 -22.16 -36.12
C LYS A 55 8.60 -21.43 -36.93
N GLU A 56 7.66 -20.76 -36.26
CA GLU A 56 6.96 -19.66 -36.89
C GLU A 56 7.89 -18.44 -36.87
N HIS A 57 8.36 -18.07 -38.05
CA HIS A 57 9.04 -16.81 -38.30
C HIS A 57 8.15 -15.65 -37.82
N LEU A 58 8.54 -15.00 -36.73
CA LEU A 58 7.88 -13.78 -36.26
C LEU A 58 8.09 -12.65 -37.27
N SER A 59 7.03 -12.32 -37.99
CA SER A 59 6.83 -10.98 -38.55
C SER A 59 6.66 -9.99 -37.40
N ARG A 60 7.64 -9.09 -37.28
CA ARG A 60 7.71 -7.96 -36.36
C ARG A 60 6.47 -7.06 -36.49
N LYS A 61 5.52 -7.16 -35.56
CA LYS A 61 4.41 -6.21 -35.44
C LYS A 61 4.29 -5.65 -34.02
N LYS A 62 4.55 -4.33 -33.97
CA LYS A 62 4.31 -3.29 -32.95
C LYS A 62 3.91 -3.72 -31.52
N SER A 63 4.72 -3.24 -30.59
CA SER A 63 4.58 -3.18 -29.13
C SER A 63 3.14 -2.95 -28.65
N GLY A 64 2.54 -4.02 -28.13
CA GLY A 64 1.46 -4.00 -27.13
C GLY A 64 1.96 -4.61 -25.82
N PRO A 65 1.17 -4.56 -24.72
CA PRO A 65 1.62 -4.97 -23.39
C PRO A 65 2.07 -6.44 -23.39
N ILE A 66 3.11 -6.72 -22.60
CA ILE A 66 3.82 -8.00 -22.50
C ILE A 66 2.81 -9.17 -22.45
N LYS A 67 2.63 -9.85 -23.59
CA LYS A 67 1.89 -11.12 -23.64
C LYS A 67 2.79 -12.16 -22.95
N GLY A 68 2.32 -12.72 -21.84
CA GLY A 68 3.00 -13.81 -21.14
C GLY A 68 3.39 -14.92 -22.11
N GLU A 69 4.64 -15.38 -22.00
CA GLU A 69 5.18 -16.49 -22.77
C GLU A 69 4.23 -17.69 -22.63
N ARG A 70 3.81 -18.28 -23.77
CA ARG A 70 2.91 -19.45 -23.73
C ARG A 70 3.67 -20.60 -23.07
N VAL A 71 3.28 -20.95 -21.85
CA VAL A 71 3.84 -22.13 -21.17
C VAL A 71 3.21 -23.37 -21.79
N ALA A 72 3.98 -24.03 -22.66
CA ALA A 72 3.60 -25.29 -23.31
C ALA A 72 4.66 -26.37 -23.03
N VAL A 73 4.32 -27.61 -23.36
CA VAL A 73 5.22 -28.77 -23.26
C VAL A 73 6.18 -28.74 -24.46
N ASP A 74 7.16 -27.85 -24.40
CA ASP A 74 8.14 -27.60 -25.46
C ASP A 74 9.54 -28.11 -25.09
N ALA A 75 10.52 -28.01 -25.99
CA ALA A 75 11.91 -28.39 -25.69
C ALA A 75 12.47 -27.66 -24.46
N VAL A 76 12.09 -26.38 -24.28
CA VAL A 76 12.46 -25.57 -23.11
C VAL A 76 11.89 -26.14 -21.82
N PHE A 77 10.70 -26.75 -21.86
CA PHE A 77 10.13 -27.42 -20.69
C PHE A 77 10.99 -28.63 -20.27
N PHE A 78 11.40 -29.48 -21.21
CA PHE A 78 12.26 -30.63 -20.90
C PHE A 78 13.64 -30.21 -20.41
N GLU A 79 14.21 -29.13 -20.93
CA GLU A 79 15.45 -28.55 -20.43
C GLU A 79 15.30 -28.07 -18.97
N ARG A 80 14.25 -27.29 -18.67
CA ARG A 80 13.94 -26.81 -17.31
C ARG A 80 13.68 -27.99 -16.36
N LEU A 81 12.89 -28.97 -16.79
CA LEU A 81 12.58 -30.16 -16.02
C LEU A 81 13.84 -30.99 -15.74
N SER A 82 14.73 -31.17 -16.72
CA SER A 82 16.00 -31.88 -16.54
C SER A 82 16.90 -31.20 -15.51
N ARG A 83 16.97 -29.85 -15.51
CA ARG A 83 17.68 -29.08 -14.49
C ARG A 83 17.09 -29.31 -13.09
N LEU A 84 15.76 -29.27 -12.94
CA LEU A 84 15.08 -29.53 -11.65
C LEU A 84 15.23 -30.99 -11.20
N LEU A 85 15.17 -31.95 -12.13
CA LEU A 85 15.35 -33.37 -11.82
C LEU A 85 16.74 -33.67 -11.29
N ARG A 86 17.79 -32.97 -11.75
CA ARG A 86 19.15 -33.10 -11.18
C ARG A 86 19.24 -32.64 -9.73
N ILE A 87 18.39 -31.69 -9.31
CA ILE A 87 18.32 -31.22 -7.92
C ILE A 87 17.55 -32.23 -7.06
N VAL A 88 16.41 -32.70 -7.58
CA VAL A 88 15.50 -33.60 -6.87
C VAL A 88 16.04 -35.03 -6.77
N ILE A 89 16.74 -35.51 -7.80
CA ILE A 89 17.34 -36.84 -7.89
C ILE A 89 18.83 -36.66 -8.24
N PRO A 90 19.70 -36.44 -7.24
CA PRO A 90 21.11 -36.12 -7.49
C PRO A 90 21.91 -37.30 -8.05
N GLY A 91 21.46 -38.54 -7.83
CA GLY A 91 22.13 -39.72 -8.36
C GLY A 91 21.37 -41.02 -8.12
N ILE A 92 21.83 -42.11 -8.74
CA ILE A 92 21.16 -43.42 -8.73
C ILE A 92 21.21 -44.09 -7.34
N ARG A 93 22.15 -43.69 -6.48
CA ARG A 93 22.25 -44.13 -5.08
C ARG A 93 21.48 -43.27 -4.09
N SER A 94 20.74 -42.26 -4.57
CA SER A 94 19.95 -41.41 -3.67
C SER A 94 18.72 -42.16 -3.14
N LYS A 95 18.21 -41.73 -1.99
CA LYS A 95 17.00 -42.30 -1.37
C LYS A 95 15.80 -42.19 -2.31
N GLU A 96 15.72 -41.09 -3.05
CA GLU A 96 14.69 -40.78 -4.03
C GLU A 96 14.75 -41.73 -5.23
N ALA A 97 15.95 -42.02 -5.74
CA ALA A 97 16.14 -42.99 -6.82
C ALA A 97 15.74 -44.42 -6.38
N LEU A 98 16.07 -44.82 -5.15
CA LEU A 98 15.66 -46.11 -4.59
C LEU A 98 14.14 -46.21 -4.45
N LEU A 99 13.48 -45.16 -3.97
CA LEU A 99 12.00 -45.10 -3.91
C LEU A 99 11.38 -45.20 -5.32
N LEU A 100 11.98 -44.55 -6.33
CA LEU A 100 11.52 -44.63 -7.71
C LEU A 100 11.68 -46.04 -8.29
N ILE A 101 12.80 -46.72 -8.02
CA ILE A 101 13.01 -48.12 -8.43
C ILE A 101 11.98 -49.04 -7.78
N MET A 102 11.75 -48.88 -6.47
CA MET A 102 10.73 -49.64 -5.74
C MET A 102 9.33 -49.39 -6.32
N HIS A 103 9.03 -48.15 -6.67
CA HIS A 103 7.76 -47.78 -7.30
C HIS A 103 7.59 -48.46 -8.67
N SER A 104 8.67 -48.46 -9.47
CA SER A 104 8.72 -49.11 -10.78
C SER A 104 8.45 -50.61 -10.69
N SER A 105 9.08 -51.29 -9.72
CA SER A 105 8.92 -52.74 -9.55
C SER A 105 7.50 -53.12 -9.14
N LEU A 106 6.87 -52.34 -8.26
CA LEU A 106 5.49 -52.56 -7.84
C LEU A 106 4.47 -52.31 -8.95
N LEU A 107 4.78 -51.35 -9.82
CA LEU A 107 3.96 -51.04 -10.99
C LEU A 107 3.98 -52.19 -12.01
N ILE A 108 5.15 -52.80 -12.25
CA ILE A 108 5.26 -54.04 -13.04
C ILE A 108 4.49 -55.18 -12.39
N PHE A 109 4.66 -55.39 -11.08
CA PHE A 109 3.94 -56.42 -10.33
C PHE A 109 2.42 -56.23 -10.41
N ARG A 110 1.95 -54.98 -10.33
CA ARG A 110 0.54 -54.63 -10.47
C ARG A 110 -0.01 -54.99 -11.85
N THR A 111 0.72 -54.67 -12.92
CA THR A 111 0.30 -55.00 -14.28
C THR A 111 0.29 -56.51 -14.52
N ALA A 112 1.25 -57.26 -13.95
CA ALA A 112 1.24 -58.73 -14.00
C ALA A 112 -0.01 -59.33 -13.31
N ILE A 113 -0.41 -58.81 -12.15
CA ILE A 113 -1.65 -59.20 -11.47
C ILE A 113 -2.87 -58.91 -12.37
N SER A 114 -2.93 -57.74 -13.00
CA SER A 114 -4.03 -57.38 -13.89
C SER A 114 -4.16 -58.29 -15.11
N LEU A 115 -3.05 -58.69 -15.73
CA LEU A 115 -3.04 -59.68 -16.83
C LEU A 115 -3.52 -61.06 -16.36
N TYR A 116 -3.11 -61.48 -15.16
CA TYR A 116 -3.56 -62.75 -14.58
C TYR A 116 -5.07 -62.76 -14.30
N VAL A 117 -5.61 -61.66 -13.77
CA VAL A 117 -7.06 -61.51 -13.56
C VAL A 117 -7.83 -61.58 -14.88
N ALA A 118 -7.35 -60.92 -15.94
CA ALA A 118 -8.00 -60.98 -17.26
C ALA A 118 -8.05 -62.41 -17.84
N ALA A 119 -7.00 -63.21 -17.62
CA ALA A 119 -6.97 -64.62 -18.02
C ALA A 119 -7.90 -65.50 -17.15
N LEU A 120 -8.00 -65.22 -15.85
CA LEU A 120 -8.93 -65.92 -14.95
C LEU A 120 -10.40 -65.60 -15.28
N ASP A 121 -10.75 -64.34 -15.57
CA ASP A 121 -12.10 -63.93 -15.98
C ASP A 121 -12.57 -64.77 -17.19
N GLY A 122 -11.69 -64.97 -18.18
CA GLY A 122 -11.95 -65.84 -19.34
C GLY A 122 -12.24 -67.29 -18.96
N LYS A 123 -11.42 -67.87 -18.09
CA LYS A 123 -11.56 -69.26 -17.61
C LYS A 123 -12.84 -69.46 -16.80
N ILE A 124 -13.22 -68.48 -15.99
CA ILE A 124 -14.48 -68.52 -15.21
C ILE A 124 -15.66 -68.62 -16.17
N VAL A 125 -15.74 -67.73 -17.17
CA VAL A 125 -16.84 -67.76 -18.15
C VAL A 125 -16.80 -69.02 -19.01
N ALA A 126 -15.61 -69.51 -19.39
CA ALA A 126 -15.47 -70.76 -20.12
C ALA A 126 -16.01 -71.96 -19.33
N SER A 127 -15.68 -72.06 -18.03
CA SER A 127 -16.18 -73.13 -17.14
C SER A 127 -17.70 -73.05 -16.93
N LEU A 128 -18.27 -71.84 -16.93
CA LEU A 128 -19.72 -71.63 -16.86
C LEU A 128 -20.42 -72.12 -18.14
N VAL A 129 -19.91 -71.76 -19.32
CA VAL A 129 -20.48 -72.17 -20.62
C VAL A 129 -20.32 -73.68 -20.85
N ARG A 130 -19.24 -74.29 -20.36
CA ARG A 130 -19.03 -75.75 -20.40
C ARG A 130 -19.78 -76.51 -19.30
N ALA A 131 -20.57 -75.83 -18.46
CA ALA A 131 -21.35 -76.41 -17.36
C ALA A 131 -20.50 -77.24 -16.36
N GLN A 132 -19.31 -76.75 -15.98
CA GLN A 132 -18.39 -77.42 -15.04
C GLN A 132 -18.37 -76.71 -13.68
N PRO A 133 -19.25 -77.08 -12.73
CA PRO A 133 -19.46 -76.32 -11.49
C PRO A 133 -18.23 -76.31 -10.57
N LEU A 134 -17.54 -77.44 -10.42
CA LEU A 134 -16.34 -77.54 -9.56
C LEU A 134 -15.21 -76.63 -10.05
N GLN A 135 -14.94 -76.61 -11.35
CA GLN A 135 -13.93 -75.73 -11.93
C GLN A 135 -14.33 -74.25 -11.84
N PHE A 136 -15.62 -73.95 -12.01
CA PHE A 136 -16.15 -72.59 -11.85
C PHE A 136 -15.92 -72.05 -10.43
N PHE A 137 -16.33 -72.78 -9.39
CA PHE A 137 -16.11 -72.37 -8.01
C PHE A 137 -14.62 -72.28 -7.66
N PHE A 138 -13.79 -73.21 -8.13
CA PHE A 138 -12.35 -73.15 -7.92
C PHE A 138 -11.71 -71.92 -8.59
N ASN A 139 -12.12 -71.57 -9.81
CA ASN A 139 -11.63 -70.39 -10.51
C ASN A 139 -12.10 -69.08 -9.84
N ILE A 140 -13.32 -69.03 -9.30
CA ILE A 140 -13.80 -67.90 -8.48
C ILE A 140 -12.98 -67.77 -7.19
N PHE A 141 -12.70 -68.88 -6.51
CA PHE A 141 -11.87 -68.86 -5.31
C PHE A 141 -10.46 -68.30 -5.59
N ARG A 142 -9.82 -68.74 -6.70
CA ARG A 142 -8.53 -68.19 -7.14
C ARG A 142 -8.63 -66.70 -7.47
N TRP A 143 -9.69 -66.28 -8.12
CA TRP A 143 -9.95 -64.86 -8.43
C TRP A 143 -10.07 -64.02 -7.15
N LEU A 144 -10.77 -64.53 -6.12
CA LEU A 144 -10.89 -63.88 -4.82
C LEU A 144 -9.53 -63.79 -4.10
N LEU A 145 -8.72 -64.86 -4.15
CA LEU A 145 -7.40 -64.90 -3.50
C LEU A 145 -6.46 -63.84 -4.10
N VAL A 146 -6.53 -63.60 -5.41
CA VAL A 146 -5.75 -62.56 -6.10
C VAL A 146 -6.08 -61.15 -5.60
N ALA A 147 -7.25 -60.93 -4.99
CA ALA A 147 -7.60 -59.63 -4.43
C ALA A 147 -6.64 -59.19 -3.31
N VAL A 148 -6.11 -60.12 -2.50
CA VAL A 148 -5.19 -59.80 -1.38
C VAL A 148 -3.85 -59.20 -1.85
N PRO A 149 -3.06 -59.85 -2.72
CA PRO A 149 -1.84 -59.22 -3.25
C PRO A 149 -2.15 -57.99 -4.11
N ALA A 150 -3.32 -57.95 -4.77
CA ALA A 150 -3.74 -56.78 -5.54
C ALA A 150 -3.97 -55.55 -4.63
N THR A 151 -4.70 -55.69 -3.54
CA THR A 151 -4.95 -54.58 -2.59
C THR A 151 -3.65 -54.15 -1.91
N TRP A 152 -2.82 -55.10 -1.47
CA TRP A 152 -1.50 -54.81 -0.90
C TRP A 152 -0.62 -53.99 -1.85
N THR A 153 -0.50 -54.41 -3.12
CA THR A 153 0.29 -53.70 -4.13
C THR A 153 -0.22 -52.29 -4.37
N ASN A 154 -1.54 -52.11 -4.43
CA ASN A 154 -2.14 -50.78 -4.61
C ASN A 154 -1.87 -49.85 -3.43
N SER A 155 -2.05 -50.34 -2.20
CA SER A 155 -1.78 -49.56 -0.99
C SER A 155 -0.30 -49.16 -0.93
N TRP A 156 0.60 -50.07 -1.28
CA TRP A 156 2.02 -49.78 -1.29
C TRP A 156 2.42 -48.80 -2.40
N LEU A 157 1.82 -48.91 -3.60
CA LEU A 157 2.05 -47.96 -4.69
C LEU A 157 1.67 -46.53 -4.27
N SER A 158 0.52 -46.37 -3.59
CA SER A 158 0.09 -45.08 -3.03
C SER A 158 1.03 -44.59 -1.93
N TYR A 159 1.49 -45.47 -1.04
CA TYR A 159 2.46 -45.14 0.01
C TYR A 159 3.79 -44.61 -0.57
N VAL A 160 4.37 -45.34 -1.52
CA VAL A 160 5.65 -44.96 -2.15
C VAL A 160 5.50 -43.65 -2.94
N GLN A 161 4.39 -43.45 -3.65
CA GLN A 161 4.12 -42.19 -4.36
C GLN A 161 4.06 -40.98 -3.40
N ASN A 162 3.38 -41.12 -2.26
CA ASN A 162 3.31 -40.04 -1.25
C ASN A 162 4.67 -39.81 -0.59
N LYS A 163 5.43 -40.88 -0.32
CA LYS A 163 6.77 -40.76 0.25
C LYS A 163 7.74 -40.07 -0.72
N LEU A 164 7.62 -40.36 -2.01
CA LEU A 164 8.37 -39.71 -3.08
C LEU A 164 8.03 -38.21 -3.18
N THR A 165 6.74 -37.86 -3.10
CA THR A 165 6.27 -36.47 -3.06
C THR A 165 6.95 -35.67 -1.94
N ILE A 166 7.00 -36.24 -0.73
CA ILE A 166 7.63 -35.59 0.42
C ILE A 166 9.14 -35.45 0.19
N ALA A 167 9.82 -36.50 -0.27
CA ALA A 167 11.26 -36.48 -0.50
C ALA A 167 11.66 -35.42 -1.56
N TYR A 168 10.89 -35.35 -2.65
CA TYR A 168 11.08 -34.33 -3.70
C TYR A 168 10.89 -32.92 -3.16
N ARG A 169 9.84 -32.70 -2.36
CA ARG A 169 9.56 -31.40 -1.74
C ARG A 169 10.68 -30.99 -0.80
N THR A 170 11.09 -31.87 0.12
CA THR A 170 12.13 -31.56 1.12
C THR A 170 13.42 -31.10 0.45
N ARG A 171 13.92 -31.87 -0.53
CA ARG A 171 15.15 -31.52 -1.27
C ARG A 171 15.04 -30.17 -2.00
N LEU A 172 13.95 -29.98 -2.73
CA LEU A 172 13.76 -28.78 -3.53
C LEU A 172 13.56 -27.54 -2.65
N THR A 173 12.82 -27.67 -1.54
CA THR A 173 12.64 -26.59 -0.57
C THR A 173 13.94 -26.27 0.16
N GLU A 174 14.74 -27.27 0.58
CA GLU A 174 16.06 -27.05 1.19
C GLU A 174 17.00 -26.28 0.26
N GLU A 175 17.10 -26.70 -1.01
CA GLU A 175 17.94 -26.02 -2.01
C GLU A 175 17.47 -24.58 -2.28
N VAL A 176 16.16 -24.37 -2.39
CA VAL A 176 15.59 -23.05 -2.61
C VAL A 176 15.77 -22.15 -1.38
N MET A 177 15.56 -22.67 -0.17
CA MET A 177 15.75 -21.91 1.08
C MET A 177 17.22 -21.53 1.26
N LYS A 178 18.13 -22.45 0.97
CA LYS A 178 19.58 -22.20 0.96
C LYS A 178 19.95 -21.05 0.01
N GLN A 179 19.40 -21.03 -1.20
CA GLN A 179 19.61 -19.93 -2.14
C GLN A 179 18.86 -18.64 -1.76
N TYR A 180 17.71 -18.74 -1.10
CA TYR A 180 16.89 -17.57 -0.76
C TYR A 180 17.44 -16.78 0.43
N LEU A 181 17.87 -17.47 1.49
CA LEU A 181 18.44 -16.88 2.71
C LEU A 181 19.97 -16.63 2.59
N GLY A 182 20.65 -17.39 1.73
CA GLY A 182 22.11 -17.38 1.59
C GLY A 182 22.79 -18.35 2.56
N GLU A 183 24.07 -18.67 2.32
CA GLU A 183 24.92 -19.38 3.28
C GLU A 183 25.75 -18.40 4.13
N ASP A 184 26.12 -18.83 5.34
CA ASP A 184 27.02 -18.08 6.21
C ASP A 184 28.36 -17.83 5.50
N GLY A 185 28.67 -16.55 5.25
CA GLY A 185 29.90 -16.12 4.57
C GLY A 185 29.73 -15.56 3.15
N ASP A 186 28.53 -15.64 2.55
CA ASP A 186 28.27 -15.21 1.16
C ASP A 186 28.20 -13.67 0.96
N GLY A 187 28.62 -12.91 1.97
CA GLY A 187 28.71 -11.44 1.96
C GLY A 187 27.36 -10.73 1.71
N PRO A 188 27.37 -9.43 1.35
CA PRO A 188 26.15 -8.68 1.01
C PRO A 188 25.44 -9.19 -0.27
N ASN A 189 26.09 -10.06 -1.06
CA ASN A 189 25.53 -10.61 -2.28
C ASN A 189 24.56 -11.77 -2.04
N GLY A 190 24.69 -12.50 -0.93
CA GLY A 190 23.82 -13.63 -0.55
C GLY A 190 22.44 -13.28 0.01
N LYS A 191 22.14 -12.00 0.33
CA LYS A 191 20.85 -11.56 0.91
C LYS A 191 19.73 -11.46 -0.12
N ILE A 192 19.40 -12.56 -0.77
CA ILE A 192 18.47 -12.61 -1.91
C ILE A 192 17.02 -12.33 -1.48
N TYR A 193 16.61 -12.76 -0.29
CA TYR A 193 15.28 -12.47 0.27
C TYR A 193 14.95 -10.97 0.32
N TYR A 194 15.93 -10.11 0.61
CA TYR A 194 15.73 -8.66 0.62
C TYR A 194 15.61 -8.08 -0.79
N LYS A 195 16.34 -8.65 -1.75
CA LYS A 195 16.41 -8.16 -3.13
C LYS A 195 15.18 -8.57 -3.96
N LEU A 196 14.57 -9.72 -3.64
CA LEU A 196 13.36 -10.26 -4.26
C LEU A 196 12.06 -9.91 -3.49
N GLY A 197 12.16 -9.28 -2.32
CA GLY A 197 11.03 -9.05 -1.42
C GLY A 197 10.06 -8.00 -1.94
N TRP A 198 8.88 -8.44 -2.38
CA TRP A 198 7.78 -7.60 -2.82
C TRP A 198 6.78 -7.29 -1.71
N TYR A 199 6.46 -5.99 -1.59
CA TYR A 199 5.23 -5.49 -0.96
C TYR A 199 4.63 -4.46 -1.93
N SER A 200 3.63 -4.83 -2.73
CA SER A 200 2.77 -3.83 -3.39
C SER A 200 1.54 -3.56 -2.59
N ILE A 201 1.30 -2.27 -2.46
CA ILE A 201 -0.03 -1.70 -2.52
C ILE A 201 -0.50 -1.79 -3.98
N GLY A 202 -1.75 -2.22 -4.18
CA GLY A 202 -2.36 -2.41 -5.49
C GLY A 202 -2.49 -1.11 -6.30
N ASN A 203 -2.88 -1.27 -7.56
CA ASN A 203 -3.05 -0.19 -8.53
C ASN A 203 -4.25 0.74 -8.20
N VAL A 204 -4.17 1.52 -7.13
CA VAL A 204 -4.87 2.81 -6.90
C VAL A 204 -4.05 3.51 -5.80
N LEU A 205 -3.68 4.78 -5.99
CA LEU A 205 -2.82 5.60 -5.11
C LEU A 205 -1.30 5.29 -5.16
N GLN A 206 -0.73 5.58 -6.33
CA GLN A 206 0.71 5.77 -6.52
C GLN A 206 1.17 7.09 -5.87
N ALA A 207 1.22 7.17 -4.54
CA ALA A 207 1.85 8.31 -3.86
C ALA A 207 2.29 8.07 -2.40
N LEU A 208 1.76 7.08 -1.67
CA LEU A 208 1.97 7.04 -0.23
C LEU A 208 2.15 5.62 0.33
N ASN A 209 3.31 5.01 0.05
CA ASN A 209 4.04 4.11 0.95
C ASN A 209 5.24 3.51 0.19
N THR A 210 6.32 4.26 0.17
CA THR A 210 7.57 3.94 -0.55
C THR A 210 8.59 3.32 0.40
N PHE A 211 8.25 2.22 1.05
CA PHE A 211 9.17 1.51 1.94
C PHE A 211 8.90 0.01 1.91
N ILE A 212 9.23 -0.68 0.82
CA ILE A 212 9.81 -2.05 0.80
C ILE A 212 10.46 -2.23 -0.58
N ALA A 213 11.65 -2.85 -0.58
CA ALA A 213 12.65 -2.76 -1.64
C ALA A 213 12.48 -3.83 -2.73
N ASN A 214 11.95 -3.44 -3.88
CA ASN A 214 12.08 -4.25 -5.11
C ASN A 214 13.29 -3.79 -5.92
N LEU A 215 14.32 -4.62 -5.93
CA LEU A 215 15.40 -4.51 -6.92
C LEU A 215 15.02 -5.24 -8.22
N ASP A 216 14.19 -6.29 -8.18
CA ASP A 216 13.73 -7.05 -9.35
C ASP A 216 12.19 -7.24 -9.34
N ASP A 217 11.52 -6.93 -10.45
CA ASP A 217 10.04 -7.00 -10.58
C ASP A 217 9.55 -8.31 -11.21
N ARG A 218 10.45 -9.25 -11.56
CA ARG A 218 10.09 -10.47 -12.29
C ARG A 218 9.25 -11.44 -11.45
N ILE A 219 9.42 -11.44 -10.13
CA ILE A 219 8.70 -12.30 -9.19
C ILE A 219 7.95 -11.43 -8.20
N LYS A 220 6.64 -11.64 -8.12
CA LYS A 220 5.75 -10.87 -7.24
C LYS A 220 5.52 -11.54 -5.89
N ASN A 221 5.37 -12.86 -5.83
CA ASN A 221 5.04 -13.59 -4.60
C ASN A 221 6.02 -14.77 -4.41
N PRO A 222 7.26 -14.53 -3.98
CA PRO A 222 8.25 -15.58 -3.81
C PRO A 222 7.84 -16.59 -2.71
N ASP A 223 7.18 -16.11 -1.65
CA ASP A 223 6.59 -16.91 -0.57
C ASP A 223 5.62 -17.98 -1.10
N GLN A 224 4.69 -17.60 -1.99
CA GLN A 224 3.74 -18.50 -2.60
C GLN A 224 4.44 -19.51 -3.52
N MET A 225 5.47 -19.09 -4.25
CA MET A 225 6.23 -19.98 -5.12
C MET A 225 6.99 -21.04 -4.31
N ILE A 226 7.61 -20.64 -3.19
CA ILE A 226 8.36 -21.52 -2.30
C ILE A 226 7.43 -22.50 -1.56
N THR A 227 6.30 -22.04 -1.05
CA THR A 227 5.41 -22.86 -0.22
C THR A 227 4.44 -23.70 -1.05
N HIS A 228 3.70 -23.09 -1.99
CA HIS A 228 2.63 -23.73 -2.73
C HIS A 228 3.12 -24.33 -4.05
N ASP A 229 3.90 -23.60 -4.84
CA ASP A 229 4.26 -24.07 -6.19
C ASP A 229 5.29 -25.21 -6.14
N ILE A 230 6.26 -25.18 -5.22
CA ILE A 230 7.18 -26.32 -4.99
C ILE A 230 6.40 -27.55 -4.50
N GLN A 231 5.42 -27.38 -3.62
CA GLN A 231 4.57 -28.49 -3.17
C GLN A 231 3.80 -29.11 -4.34
N ARG A 232 3.13 -28.28 -5.15
CA ARG A 232 2.37 -28.74 -6.32
C ARG A 232 3.28 -29.40 -7.34
N PHE A 233 4.42 -28.78 -7.66
CA PHE A 233 5.42 -29.38 -8.55
C PHE A 233 5.81 -30.79 -8.07
N SER A 234 6.16 -30.92 -6.79
CA SER A 234 6.62 -32.19 -6.21
C SER A 234 5.53 -33.27 -6.23
N SER A 235 4.29 -32.91 -5.91
CA SER A 235 3.16 -33.86 -5.96
C SER A 235 2.82 -34.28 -7.38
N HIS A 236 2.77 -33.33 -8.32
CA HIS A 236 2.48 -33.62 -9.73
C HIS A 236 3.60 -34.43 -10.37
N LEU A 237 4.87 -34.15 -10.06
CA LEU A 237 6.00 -34.91 -10.57
C LEU A 237 5.96 -36.37 -10.11
N ALA A 238 5.68 -36.61 -8.82
CA ALA A 238 5.58 -37.94 -8.26
C ALA A 238 4.37 -38.72 -8.81
N SER A 239 3.21 -38.08 -8.94
CA SER A 239 2.01 -38.72 -9.51
C SER A 239 2.14 -38.97 -11.01
N MET A 240 2.79 -38.07 -11.75
CA MET A 240 2.95 -38.19 -13.20
C MET A 240 3.73 -39.45 -13.58
N TYR A 241 4.74 -39.82 -12.78
CA TYR A 241 5.47 -41.06 -13.01
C TYR A 241 4.53 -42.28 -13.02
N SER A 242 3.69 -42.43 -11.99
CA SER A 242 2.67 -43.50 -11.93
C SER A 242 1.65 -43.41 -13.06
N ASN A 243 1.14 -42.20 -13.31
CA ASN A 243 0.07 -41.93 -14.27
C ASN A 243 0.51 -42.13 -15.72
N LEU A 244 1.81 -42.07 -16.01
CA LEU A 244 2.35 -42.29 -17.34
C LEU A 244 2.96 -43.69 -17.48
N ALA A 245 3.78 -44.14 -16.52
CA ALA A 245 4.48 -45.41 -16.62
C ALA A 245 3.52 -46.62 -16.64
N LYS A 246 2.49 -46.62 -15.78
CA LYS A 246 1.54 -47.73 -15.72
C LYS A 246 0.71 -47.84 -16.99
N PRO A 247 0.03 -46.78 -17.47
CA PRO A 247 -0.79 -46.91 -18.66
C PRO A 247 0.03 -47.18 -19.92
N VAL A 248 1.27 -46.66 -20.03
CA VAL A 248 2.17 -47.00 -21.14
C VAL A 248 2.53 -48.49 -21.10
N LEU A 249 2.87 -49.04 -19.92
CA LEU A 249 3.14 -50.46 -19.77
C LEU A 249 1.91 -51.32 -20.10
N ASP A 250 0.73 -50.94 -19.58
CA ASP A 250 -0.55 -51.58 -19.85
C ASP A 250 -0.87 -51.57 -21.36
N VAL A 251 -0.68 -50.42 -22.04
CA VAL A 251 -0.88 -50.27 -23.49
C VAL A 251 0.05 -51.22 -24.26
N ILE A 252 1.33 -51.28 -23.92
CA ILE A 252 2.29 -52.15 -24.61
C ILE A 252 1.91 -53.63 -24.41
N LEU A 253 1.64 -54.05 -23.18
CA LEU A 253 1.37 -55.45 -22.84
C LEU A 253 0.00 -55.91 -23.35
N TYR A 254 -1.05 -55.10 -23.22
CA TYR A 254 -2.38 -55.46 -23.73
C TYR A 254 -2.43 -55.47 -25.25
N ASN A 255 -1.79 -54.52 -25.95
CA ASN A 255 -1.71 -54.57 -27.41
C ASN A 255 -0.90 -55.78 -27.89
N TYR A 256 0.19 -56.12 -27.19
CA TYR A 256 0.96 -57.32 -27.49
C TYR A 256 0.09 -58.58 -27.36
N GLN A 257 -0.63 -58.74 -26.25
CA GLN A 257 -1.51 -59.90 -26.02
C GLN A 257 -2.70 -59.94 -27.00
N LEU A 258 -3.29 -58.78 -27.33
CA LEU A 258 -4.37 -58.67 -28.30
C LEU A 258 -3.89 -59.04 -29.72
N SER A 259 -2.64 -58.70 -30.07
CA SER A 259 -2.03 -59.04 -31.38
C SER A 259 -1.87 -60.55 -31.56
N GLN A 260 -1.68 -61.30 -30.47
CA GLN A 260 -1.60 -62.75 -30.50
C GLN A 260 -2.98 -63.39 -30.72
N ASN A 261 -4.02 -62.83 -30.10
CA ASN A 261 -5.36 -63.43 -30.12
C ASN A 261 -6.21 -63.04 -31.35
N VAL A 262 -6.13 -61.78 -31.81
CA VAL A 262 -6.96 -61.26 -32.92
C VAL A 262 -6.15 -61.17 -34.24
N GLY A 263 -4.82 -61.13 -34.14
CA GLY A 263 -3.90 -60.92 -35.27
C GLY A 263 -3.39 -59.47 -35.34
N ALA A 264 -2.16 -59.30 -35.84
CA ALA A 264 -1.47 -58.01 -35.87
C ALA A 264 -2.18 -56.94 -36.72
N GLU A 265 -2.85 -57.34 -37.81
CA GLU A 265 -3.52 -56.43 -38.74
C GLU A 265 -4.66 -55.64 -38.08
N GLY A 266 -5.47 -56.31 -37.25
CA GLY A 266 -6.54 -55.68 -36.51
C GLY A 266 -6.04 -54.68 -35.47
N VAL A 267 -4.94 -55.01 -34.78
CA VAL A 267 -4.32 -54.14 -33.78
C VAL A 267 -3.69 -52.90 -34.41
N ILE A 268 -3.08 -53.04 -35.60
CA ILE A 268 -2.53 -51.91 -36.36
C ILE A 268 -3.66 -50.96 -36.79
N GLY A 269 -4.77 -51.48 -37.32
CA GLY A 269 -5.94 -50.67 -37.70
C GLY A 269 -6.56 -49.92 -36.51
N LEU A 270 -6.70 -50.59 -35.36
CA LEU A 270 -7.16 -49.96 -34.12
C LEU A 270 -6.22 -48.85 -33.67
N THR A 271 -4.91 -49.10 -33.71
CA THR A 271 -3.91 -48.11 -33.27
C THR A 271 -3.86 -46.90 -34.18
N PHE A 272 -3.97 -47.09 -35.50
CA PHE A 272 -4.08 -45.99 -36.45
C PHE A 272 -5.30 -45.10 -36.16
N PHE A 273 -6.46 -45.73 -35.90
CA PHE A 273 -7.69 -45.00 -35.54
C PHE A 273 -7.56 -44.25 -34.20
N VAL A 274 -6.97 -44.88 -33.19
CA VAL A 274 -6.65 -44.28 -31.89
C VAL A 274 -5.71 -43.09 -32.05
N GLN A 275 -4.68 -43.20 -32.89
CA GLN A 275 -3.74 -42.10 -33.14
C GLN A 275 -4.36 -40.95 -33.90
N LEU A 276 -5.21 -41.22 -34.91
CA LEU A 276 -5.93 -40.18 -35.65
C LEU A 276 -6.86 -39.38 -34.74
N SER A 277 -7.63 -40.08 -33.90
CA SER A 277 -8.54 -39.46 -32.93
C SER A 277 -7.79 -38.76 -31.78
N ALA A 278 -6.64 -39.28 -31.35
CA ALA A 278 -5.74 -38.63 -30.41
C ALA A 278 -5.15 -37.31 -30.97
N ALA A 279 -4.75 -37.30 -32.24
CA ALA A 279 -4.26 -36.09 -32.91
C ALA A 279 -5.36 -35.01 -33.00
N LEU A 280 -6.59 -35.42 -33.32
CA LEU A 280 -7.75 -34.54 -33.32
C LEU A 280 -8.03 -33.95 -31.93
N LEU A 281 -8.01 -34.79 -30.89
CA LEU A 281 -8.24 -34.35 -29.51
C LEU A 281 -7.14 -33.38 -29.03
N ARG A 282 -5.87 -33.62 -29.40
CA ARG A 282 -4.76 -32.69 -29.12
C ARG A 282 -4.95 -31.34 -29.79
N TYR A 283 -5.41 -31.32 -31.05
CA TYR A 283 -5.74 -30.09 -31.76
C TYR A 283 -6.88 -29.30 -31.08
N MET A 284 -7.87 -30.01 -30.52
CA MET A 284 -9.00 -29.41 -29.83
C MET A 284 -8.71 -29.05 -28.35
N THR A 285 -7.55 -29.43 -27.82
CA THR A 285 -7.21 -29.25 -26.40
C THR A 285 -6.97 -27.77 -26.07
N PRO A 286 -7.75 -27.16 -25.16
CA PRO A 286 -7.51 -25.80 -24.70
C PRO A 286 -6.18 -25.67 -23.92
N PRO A 287 -5.58 -24.47 -23.85
CA PRO A 287 -4.34 -24.24 -23.10
C PRO A 287 -4.56 -24.23 -21.57
N PHE A 288 -4.73 -25.40 -20.96
CA PHE A 288 -4.98 -25.56 -19.52
C PHE A 288 -3.84 -25.04 -18.63
N GLY A 289 -2.58 -25.17 -19.07
CA GLY A 289 -1.42 -24.61 -18.35
C GLY A 289 -1.49 -23.10 -18.15
N MET A 290 -2.02 -22.36 -19.13
CA MET A 290 -2.20 -20.91 -19.00
C MET A 290 -3.33 -20.56 -18.01
N TYR A 291 -4.43 -21.32 -18.03
CA TYR A 291 -5.55 -21.08 -17.12
C TYR A 291 -5.20 -21.34 -15.66
N THR A 292 -4.44 -22.40 -15.40
CA THR A 292 -3.96 -22.74 -14.05
C THR A 292 -2.96 -21.71 -13.53
N ALA A 293 -2.04 -21.24 -14.38
CA ALA A 293 -1.12 -20.15 -14.02
C ALA A 293 -1.87 -18.86 -13.66
N LEU A 294 -2.86 -18.46 -14.46
CA LEU A 294 -3.66 -17.26 -14.21
C LEU A 294 -4.51 -17.40 -12.93
N SER A 295 -5.11 -18.57 -12.71
CA SER A 295 -5.85 -18.89 -11.48
C SER A 295 -4.95 -18.78 -10.24
N ALA A 296 -3.75 -19.37 -10.28
CA ALA A 296 -2.79 -19.28 -9.18
C ALA A 296 -2.36 -17.83 -8.89
N GLN A 297 -2.21 -17.00 -9.93
CA GLN A 297 -1.89 -15.58 -9.79
C GLN A 297 -3.04 -14.81 -9.12
N MET A 298 -4.29 -15.01 -9.54
CA MET A 298 -5.45 -14.34 -8.92
C MET A 298 -5.70 -14.82 -7.49
N ALA A 299 -5.54 -16.12 -7.23
CA ALA A 299 -5.57 -16.66 -5.86
C ALA A 299 -4.46 -16.04 -4.98
N GLY A 300 -3.29 -15.78 -5.56
CA GLY A 300 -2.21 -15.04 -4.90
C GLY A 300 -2.61 -13.60 -4.56
N SER A 301 -3.23 -12.89 -5.51
CA SER A 301 -3.75 -11.52 -5.30
C SER A 301 -4.77 -11.47 -4.16
N LEU A 302 -5.69 -12.43 -4.11
CA LEU A 302 -6.69 -12.54 -3.05
C LEU A 302 -6.05 -12.80 -1.67
N ARG A 303 -5.10 -13.74 -1.58
CA ARG A 303 -4.36 -13.99 -0.33
C ARG A 303 -3.60 -12.76 0.14
N HIS A 304 -2.97 -12.04 -0.80
CA HIS A 304 -2.27 -10.80 -0.50
C HIS A 304 -3.21 -9.73 0.07
N ALA A 305 -4.40 -9.57 -0.53
CA ALA A 305 -5.42 -8.65 -0.02
C ALA A 305 -5.82 -8.99 1.44
N HIS A 306 -5.98 -10.28 1.75
CA HIS A 306 -6.22 -10.73 3.13
C HIS A 306 -5.04 -10.51 4.06
N SER A 307 -3.81 -10.80 3.62
CA SER A 307 -2.61 -10.58 4.44
C SER A 307 -2.46 -9.11 4.82
N ARG A 308 -2.73 -8.20 3.88
CA ARG A 308 -2.73 -6.75 4.13
C ARG A 308 -3.79 -6.34 5.16
N LEU A 309 -4.99 -6.92 5.06
CA LEU A 309 -6.07 -6.64 6.01
C LEU A 309 -5.67 -7.04 7.44
N VAL A 310 -4.98 -8.17 7.60
CA VAL A 310 -4.48 -8.62 8.91
C VAL A 310 -3.37 -7.70 9.43
N GLU A 311 -2.44 -7.30 8.56
CA GLU A 311 -1.33 -6.43 8.96
C GLU A 311 -1.78 -5.04 9.43
N PHE A 312 -2.82 -4.48 8.82
CA PHE A 312 -3.38 -3.17 9.17
C PHE A 312 -4.73 -3.26 9.87
N ALA A 313 -5.00 -4.37 10.56
CA ALA A 313 -6.31 -4.65 11.14
C ALA A 313 -6.73 -3.57 12.15
N GLU A 314 -5.79 -3.10 12.98
CA GLU A 314 -6.03 -2.05 13.96
C GLU A 314 -6.34 -0.72 13.28
N GLU A 315 -5.55 -0.29 12.29
CA GLU A 315 -5.79 0.96 11.57
C GLU A 315 -7.10 0.93 10.79
N ILE A 316 -7.43 -0.20 10.17
CA ILE A 316 -8.70 -0.39 9.44
C ILE A 316 -9.89 -0.31 10.41
N ALA A 317 -9.82 -1.01 11.56
CA ALA A 317 -10.89 -1.01 12.56
C ALA A 317 -11.08 0.38 13.20
N LEU A 318 -9.98 1.07 13.53
CA LEU A 318 -10.01 2.44 14.05
C LEU A 318 -10.63 3.43 13.05
N MET A 319 -10.34 3.27 11.76
CA MET A 319 -10.92 4.09 10.69
C MET A 319 -12.30 3.64 10.22
N ARG A 320 -12.84 2.53 10.76
CA ARG A 320 -14.08 1.89 10.29
C ARG A 320 -14.08 1.62 8.78
N GLY A 321 -12.93 1.15 8.29
CA GLY A 321 -12.66 0.89 6.88
C GLY A 321 -13.17 -0.46 6.36
N GLU A 322 -13.90 -1.23 7.19
CA GLU A 322 -14.24 -2.63 6.92
C GLU A 322 -15.03 -2.79 5.61
N GLN A 323 -15.95 -1.86 5.32
CA GLN A 323 -16.77 -1.93 4.11
C GLN A 323 -15.95 -1.67 2.84
N THR A 324 -14.96 -0.78 2.90
CA THR A 324 -14.07 -0.49 1.78
C THR A 324 -13.13 -1.67 1.51
N GLU A 325 -12.54 -2.22 2.57
CA GLU A 325 -11.69 -3.40 2.47
C GLU A 325 -12.49 -4.63 2.01
N LYS A 326 -13.73 -4.80 2.50
CA LYS A 326 -14.66 -5.82 2.00
C LYS A 326 -14.89 -5.70 0.50
N MET A 327 -15.21 -4.51 -0.01
CA MET A 327 -15.37 -4.30 -1.46
C MET A 327 -14.09 -4.63 -2.25
N SER A 328 -12.91 -4.31 -1.70
CA SER A 328 -11.63 -4.65 -2.32
C SER A 328 -11.41 -6.17 -2.38
N VAL A 329 -11.66 -6.89 -1.29
CA VAL A 329 -11.51 -8.35 -1.21
C VAL A 329 -12.54 -9.06 -2.09
N GLU A 330 -13.80 -8.64 -2.03
CA GLU A 330 -14.88 -9.18 -2.86
C GLU A 330 -14.62 -9.00 -4.35
N ARG A 331 -13.99 -7.88 -4.76
CA ARG A 331 -13.59 -7.65 -6.15
C ARG A 331 -12.54 -8.67 -6.63
N GLU A 332 -11.49 -8.91 -5.85
CA GLU A 332 -10.46 -9.90 -6.18
C GLU A 332 -11.06 -11.32 -6.21
N TYR A 333 -11.93 -11.63 -5.25
CA TYR A 333 -12.65 -12.90 -5.21
C TYR A 333 -13.58 -13.09 -6.41
N ALA A 334 -14.37 -12.08 -6.78
CA ALA A 334 -15.27 -12.13 -7.93
C ALA A 334 -14.50 -12.33 -9.23
N SER A 335 -13.35 -11.68 -9.40
CA SER A 335 -12.45 -11.89 -10.54
C SER A 335 -11.94 -13.33 -10.61
N LEU A 336 -11.49 -13.89 -9.47
CA LEU A 336 -11.06 -15.29 -9.39
C LEU A 336 -12.22 -16.23 -9.75
N MET A 337 -13.40 -16.02 -9.18
CA MET A 337 -14.57 -16.86 -9.44
C MET A 337 -15.06 -16.78 -10.88
N ALA A 338 -15.05 -15.59 -11.49
CA ALA A 338 -15.39 -15.43 -12.90
C ALA A 338 -14.45 -16.23 -13.81
N HIS A 339 -13.14 -16.21 -13.52
CA HIS A 339 -12.16 -17.01 -14.24
C HIS A 339 -12.32 -18.51 -13.99
N GLU A 340 -12.49 -18.95 -12.74
CA GLU A 340 -12.73 -20.36 -12.43
C GLU A 340 -13.99 -20.89 -13.12
N ASN A 341 -15.08 -20.12 -13.13
CA ASN A 341 -16.30 -20.47 -13.85
C ASN A 341 -16.08 -20.58 -15.37
N LEU A 342 -15.28 -19.68 -15.95
CA LEU A 342 -14.89 -19.76 -17.37
C LEU A 342 -14.10 -21.04 -17.65
N VAL A 343 -13.14 -21.37 -16.77
CA VAL A 343 -12.31 -22.58 -16.88
C VAL A 343 -13.17 -23.83 -16.75
N LEU A 344 -14.08 -23.88 -15.78
CA LEU A 344 -15.02 -24.99 -15.58
C LEU A 344 -15.93 -25.19 -16.80
N ARG A 345 -16.49 -24.12 -17.38
CA ARG A 345 -17.33 -24.21 -18.58
C ARG A 345 -16.56 -24.76 -19.78
N ARG A 346 -15.30 -24.34 -19.97
CA ARG A 346 -14.42 -24.87 -21.03
C ARG A 346 -14.02 -26.32 -20.77
N ARG A 347 -13.73 -26.67 -19.51
CA ARG A 347 -13.37 -28.02 -19.08
C ARG A 347 -14.52 -29.00 -19.27
N TRP A 348 -15.75 -28.59 -18.98
CA TRP A 348 -16.95 -29.40 -19.19
C TRP A 348 -17.10 -29.80 -20.66
N TRP A 349 -17.08 -28.83 -21.58
CA TRP A 349 -17.24 -29.10 -23.01
C TRP A 349 -16.13 -30.00 -23.56
N PHE A 350 -14.88 -29.71 -23.19
CA PHE A 350 -13.74 -30.56 -23.57
C PHE A 350 -13.86 -31.97 -22.98
N GLY A 351 -14.26 -32.10 -21.71
CA GLY A 351 -14.46 -33.37 -21.04
C GLY A 351 -15.51 -34.25 -21.73
N CYS A 352 -16.62 -33.65 -22.22
CA CYS A 352 -17.61 -34.38 -23.00
C CYS A 352 -17.05 -34.97 -24.31
N ILE A 353 -16.23 -34.19 -25.03
CA ILE A 353 -15.57 -34.65 -26.26
C ILE A 353 -14.54 -35.74 -25.95
N GLU A 354 -13.75 -35.52 -24.91
CA GLU A 354 -12.71 -36.44 -24.45
C GLU A 354 -13.30 -37.80 -24.05
N GLU A 355 -14.30 -37.84 -23.16
CA GLU A 355 -14.97 -39.08 -22.76
C GLU A 355 -15.75 -39.71 -23.93
N GLY A 356 -16.36 -38.90 -24.80
CA GLY A 356 -17.04 -39.37 -26.00
C GLY A 356 -16.12 -40.16 -26.94
N ILE A 357 -14.92 -39.64 -27.19
CA ILE A 357 -13.93 -40.29 -28.05
C ILE A 357 -13.31 -41.51 -27.34
N ILE A 358 -12.79 -41.33 -26.12
CA ILE A 358 -12.00 -42.36 -25.43
C ILE A 358 -12.87 -43.55 -24.99
N LYS A 359 -14.03 -43.29 -24.39
CA LYS A 359 -14.85 -44.36 -23.78
C LYS A 359 -15.79 -45.00 -24.79
N TRP A 360 -16.47 -44.18 -25.58
CA TRP A 360 -17.54 -44.66 -26.46
C TRP A 360 -17.05 -44.98 -27.86
N LEU A 361 -16.26 -44.10 -28.50
CA LEU A 361 -15.79 -44.33 -29.87
C LEU A 361 -14.76 -45.46 -29.94
N TRP A 362 -13.71 -45.43 -29.11
CA TRP A 362 -12.69 -46.48 -29.09
C TRP A 362 -13.22 -47.82 -28.60
N GLY A 363 -14.03 -47.81 -27.53
CA GLY A 363 -14.69 -49.01 -27.01
C GLY A 363 -15.58 -49.69 -28.04
N SER A 364 -16.37 -48.92 -28.80
CA SER A 364 -17.25 -49.45 -29.84
C SER A 364 -16.47 -50.04 -31.02
N PHE A 365 -15.46 -49.33 -31.53
CA PHE A 365 -14.64 -49.84 -32.63
C PHE A 365 -13.86 -51.10 -32.22
N GLY A 366 -13.39 -51.14 -30.98
CA GLY A 366 -12.73 -52.31 -30.46
C GLY A 366 -13.65 -53.52 -30.26
N LEU A 367 -14.90 -53.33 -29.83
CA LEU A 367 -15.86 -54.43 -29.76
C LEU A 367 -16.16 -55.03 -31.15
N VAL A 368 -16.24 -54.19 -32.19
CA VAL A 368 -16.37 -54.66 -33.57
C VAL A 368 -15.17 -55.52 -33.96
N LEU A 369 -13.96 -55.13 -33.55
CA LEU A 369 -12.73 -55.89 -33.80
C LEU A 369 -12.71 -57.25 -33.08
N CYS A 370 -13.11 -57.30 -31.81
CA CYS A 370 -13.20 -58.53 -31.03
C CYS A 370 -14.27 -59.50 -31.55
N ALA A 371 -15.27 -59.00 -32.28
CA ALA A 371 -16.32 -59.80 -32.90
C ALA A 371 -15.83 -60.54 -34.17
N ILE A 372 -14.82 -60.02 -34.88
CA ILE A 372 -14.34 -60.58 -36.16
C ILE A 372 -13.96 -62.07 -36.04
N PRO A 373 -13.14 -62.53 -35.07
CA PRO A 373 -12.76 -63.94 -34.97
C PRO A 373 -13.91 -64.88 -34.57
N VAL A 374 -14.97 -64.35 -33.96
CA VAL A 374 -16.16 -65.11 -33.53
C VAL A 374 -17.10 -65.36 -34.70
N PHE A 375 -17.33 -64.32 -35.52
CA PHE A 375 -18.30 -64.36 -36.62
C PHE A 375 -17.67 -64.71 -37.98
N VAL A 376 -16.37 -64.48 -38.18
CA VAL A 376 -15.65 -64.77 -39.43
C VAL A 376 -14.73 -65.97 -39.24
N LYS A 377 -15.07 -67.10 -39.87
CA LYS A 377 -14.17 -68.26 -39.97
C LYS A 377 -13.02 -67.90 -40.93
N LEU A 378 -11.86 -67.52 -40.41
CA LEU A 378 -10.65 -67.45 -41.23
C LEU A 378 -10.26 -68.86 -41.71
N PRO A 379 -9.90 -69.03 -43.00
CA PRO A 379 -9.46 -70.32 -43.51
C PRO A 379 -8.14 -70.74 -42.83
N GLY A 380 -8.12 -71.93 -42.22
CA GLY A 380 -6.92 -72.52 -41.58
C GLY A 380 -6.93 -72.59 -40.04
N THR A 381 -7.99 -72.16 -39.36
CA THR A 381 -8.14 -72.36 -37.90
C THR A 381 -8.99 -73.59 -37.59
N ALA A 382 -8.48 -74.47 -36.72
CA ALA A 382 -9.21 -75.64 -36.23
C ALA A 382 -10.56 -75.22 -35.62
N SER A 383 -11.58 -76.07 -35.74
CA SER A 383 -12.92 -75.83 -35.19
C SER A 383 -12.87 -75.77 -33.66
N VAL A 384 -12.67 -74.57 -33.11
CA VAL A 384 -12.70 -74.32 -31.67
C VAL A 384 -14.13 -74.51 -31.16
N ASP A 385 -14.27 -75.29 -30.09
CA ASP A 385 -15.49 -75.53 -29.32
C ASP A 385 -16.20 -74.22 -28.91
N LEU A 386 -17.53 -74.25 -28.72
CA LEU A 386 -18.34 -73.09 -28.34
C LEU A 386 -17.82 -72.43 -27.05
N GLY A 387 -17.36 -73.24 -26.09
CA GLY A 387 -16.71 -72.75 -24.87
C GLY A 387 -15.41 -71.99 -25.14
N GLY A 388 -14.55 -72.49 -26.05
CA GLY A 388 -13.28 -71.83 -26.41
C GLY A 388 -13.47 -70.55 -27.21
N ARG A 389 -14.53 -70.46 -28.03
CA ARG A 389 -14.91 -69.22 -28.74
C ARG A 389 -15.40 -68.14 -27.78
N THR A 390 -16.20 -68.50 -26.79
CA THR A 390 -16.67 -67.56 -25.75
C THR A 390 -15.53 -67.13 -24.83
N GLU A 391 -14.62 -68.04 -24.47
CA GLU A 391 -13.40 -67.74 -23.71
C GLU A 391 -12.53 -66.70 -24.43
N GLY A 392 -12.24 -66.92 -25.72
CA GLY A 392 -11.48 -65.99 -26.56
C GLY A 392 -12.18 -64.63 -26.72
N PHE A 393 -13.51 -64.62 -26.87
CA PHE A 393 -14.26 -63.37 -26.98
C PHE A 393 -14.24 -62.55 -25.69
N VAL A 394 -14.48 -63.18 -24.54
CA VAL A 394 -14.54 -62.49 -23.24
C VAL A 394 -13.16 -61.98 -22.83
N THR A 395 -12.11 -62.79 -23.04
CA THR A 395 -10.72 -62.37 -22.79
C THR A 395 -10.33 -61.20 -23.70
N ASN A 396 -10.58 -61.29 -25.01
CA ASN A 396 -10.28 -60.21 -25.95
C ASN A 396 -11.07 -58.93 -25.64
N ARG A 397 -12.35 -59.04 -25.28
CA ARG A 397 -13.17 -57.90 -24.84
C ARG A 397 -12.59 -57.25 -23.58
N ARG A 398 -12.18 -58.05 -22.58
CA ARG A 398 -11.61 -57.54 -21.33
C ARG A 398 -10.27 -56.84 -21.56
N LEU A 399 -9.39 -57.44 -22.37
CA LEU A 399 -8.11 -56.86 -22.76
C LEU A 399 -8.31 -55.57 -23.55
N LEU A 400 -9.28 -55.52 -24.46
CA LEU A 400 -9.56 -54.33 -25.25
C LEU A 400 -10.13 -53.19 -24.42
N LEU A 401 -11.10 -53.46 -23.54
CA LEU A 401 -11.63 -52.44 -22.63
C LEU A 401 -10.53 -51.91 -21.70
N SER A 402 -9.65 -52.79 -21.21
CA SER A 402 -8.52 -52.40 -20.37
C SER A 402 -7.45 -51.61 -21.14
N SER A 403 -7.24 -51.93 -22.43
CA SER A 403 -6.36 -51.18 -23.33
C SER A 403 -6.91 -49.79 -23.64
N SER A 404 -8.22 -49.67 -23.95
CA SER A 404 -8.90 -48.39 -24.17
C SER A 404 -8.83 -47.48 -22.95
N ASP A 405 -9.02 -48.05 -21.76
CA ASP A 405 -8.89 -47.35 -20.48
C ASP A 405 -7.42 -46.93 -20.22
N ALA A 406 -6.45 -47.78 -20.54
CA ALA A 406 -5.03 -47.42 -20.46
C ALA A 406 -4.65 -46.30 -21.44
N PHE A 407 -5.07 -46.36 -22.71
CA PHE A 407 -4.88 -45.27 -23.66
C PHE A 407 -5.56 -43.99 -23.20
N GLY A 408 -6.76 -44.09 -22.63
CA GLY A 408 -7.47 -42.97 -22.03
C GLY A 408 -6.64 -42.31 -20.92
N ARG A 409 -6.06 -43.11 -20.02
CA ARG A 409 -5.14 -42.60 -18.98
C ARG A 409 -3.88 -41.95 -19.54
N VAL A 410 -3.28 -42.50 -20.61
CA VAL A 410 -2.15 -41.84 -21.29
C VAL A 410 -2.59 -40.49 -21.84
N MET A 411 -3.78 -40.38 -22.43
CA MET A 411 -4.32 -39.11 -22.91
C MET A 411 -4.53 -38.11 -21.77
N TYR A 412 -5.18 -38.53 -20.67
CA TYR A 412 -5.37 -37.69 -19.48
C TYR A 412 -4.04 -37.20 -18.91
N SER A 413 -2.98 -38.00 -18.99
CA SER A 413 -1.65 -37.61 -18.52
C SER A 413 -1.05 -36.42 -19.28
N TYR A 414 -1.51 -36.11 -20.50
CA TYR A 414 -1.09 -34.90 -21.22
C TYR A 414 -1.53 -33.62 -20.51
N LYS A 415 -2.74 -33.63 -19.93
CA LYS A 415 -3.21 -32.53 -19.09
C LYS A 415 -2.33 -32.38 -17.85
N ASP A 416 -2.08 -33.48 -17.14
CA ASP A 416 -1.20 -33.49 -15.96
C ASP A 416 0.21 -32.96 -16.32
N LEU A 417 0.73 -33.33 -17.49
CA LEU A 417 2.01 -32.87 -18.01
C LEU A 417 1.99 -31.37 -18.35
N SER A 418 0.89 -30.86 -18.90
CA SER A 418 0.70 -29.42 -19.15
C SER A 418 0.64 -28.60 -17.85
N GLU A 419 -0.04 -29.12 -16.82
CA GLU A 419 -0.05 -28.51 -15.48
C GLU A 419 1.35 -28.54 -14.85
N LEU A 420 2.07 -29.67 -14.96
CA LEU A 420 3.45 -29.77 -14.51
C LEU A 420 4.37 -28.79 -15.24
N ALA A 421 4.18 -28.56 -16.54
CA ALA A 421 4.94 -27.56 -17.29
C ALA A 421 4.72 -26.14 -16.74
N GLY A 422 3.49 -25.82 -16.34
CA GLY A 422 3.16 -24.59 -15.61
C GLY A 422 3.97 -24.39 -14.33
N TYR A 423 3.99 -25.41 -13.45
CA TYR A 423 4.77 -25.35 -12.21
C TYR A 423 6.28 -25.35 -12.46
N THR A 424 6.76 -26.14 -13.42
CA THR A 424 8.18 -26.23 -13.82
C THR A 424 8.69 -24.87 -14.31
N ALA A 425 7.91 -24.17 -15.13
CA ALA A 425 8.27 -22.84 -15.60
C ALA A 425 8.40 -21.84 -14.44
N ARG A 426 7.49 -21.89 -13.47
CA ARG A 426 7.51 -21.02 -12.29
C ARG A 426 8.69 -21.32 -11.36
N VAL A 427 8.91 -22.58 -10.99
CA VAL A 427 10.04 -22.97 -10.13
C VAL A 427 11.39 -22.69 -10.82
N SER A 428 11.49 -22.92 -12.13
CA SER A 428 12.70 -22.55 -12.89
C SER A 428 12.91 -21.03 -12.91
N LEU A 429 11.85 -20.24 -13.13
CA LEU A 429 11.92 -18.78 -13.08
C LEU A 429 12.40 -18.31 -11.70
N LEU A 430 11.91 -18.92 -10.62
CA LEU A 430 12.35 -18.64 -9.26
C LEU A 430 13.86 -18.89 -9.10
N LEU A 431 14.36 -20.05 -9.52
CA LEU A 431 15.79 -20.36 -9.41
C LEU A 431 16.66 -19.50 -10.34
N ASP A 432 16.21 -19.24 -11.56
CA ASP A 432 16.95 -18.44 -12.54
C ASP A 432 17.04 -16.96 -12.08
N THR A 433 15.95 -16.41 -11.53
CA THR A 433 15.95 -15.04 -10.95
C THR A 433 16.80 -14.93 -9.69
N MET A 434 16.77 -15.90 -8.77
CA MET A 434 17.67 -15.92 -7.61
C MET A 434 19.15 -15.92 -8.03
N LYS A 435 19.49 -16.69 -9.06
CA LYS A 435 20.86 -16.73 -9.62
C LYS A 435 21.25 -15.40 -10.25
N ASP A 436 20.36 -14.79 -11.03
CA ASP A 436 20.62 -13.48 -11.65
C ASP A 436 20.83 -12.39 -10.58
N VAL A 437 19.97 -12.37 -9.56
CA VAL A 437 20.02 -11.43 -8.43
C VAL A 437 21.30 -11.61 -7.61
N ARG A 438 21.74 -12.86 -7.40
CA ARG A 438 23.04 -13.16 -6.77
C ARG A 438 24.21 -12.61 -7.56
N ASN A 439 24.13 -12.69 -8.90
CA ASN A 439 25.14 -12.16 -9.82
C ASN A 439 25.04 -10.63 -10.01
N GLY A 440 24.17 -9.94 -9.25
CA GLY A 440 23.98 -8.49 -9.33
C GLY A 440 23.23 -8.02 -10.58
N LYS A 441 22.55 -8.92 -11.30
CA LYS A 441 21.72 -8.59 -12.47
C LYS A 441 20.27 -8.41 -12.04
N PHE A 442 19.78 -7.18 -12.12
CA PHE A 442 18.44 -6.79 -11.72
C PHE A 442 17.62 -6.36 -12.93
N HIS A 443 16.41 -6.92 -13.09
CA HIS A 443 15.48 -6.51 -14.15
C HIS A 443 14.26 -5.82 -13.56
N LYS A 444 14.10 -4.53 -13.85
CA LYS A 444 12.97 -3.72 -13.37
C LYS A 444 12.11 -3.21 -14.52
N ALA A 445 10.79 -3.33 -14.40
CA ALA A 445 9.87 -3.02 -15.50
C ALA A 445 9.84 -1.53 -15.85
N LEU A 446 10.12 -0.66 -14.89
CA LEU A 446 10.10 0.81 -15.04
C LEU A 446 11.32 1.39 -15.76
N VAL A 447 12.44 0.65 -15.84
CA VAL A 447 13.68 1.12 -16.49
C VAL A 447 13.52 1.22 -18.02
N ASN A 448 12.57 0.49 -18.60
CA ASN A 448 12.25 0.55 -20.04
C ASN A 448 11.63 1.89 -20.49
N ASN A 449 11.16 2.73 -19.57
CA ASN A 449 10.69 4.09 -19.89
C ASN A 449 11.79 5.15 -19.72
N ALA A 450 12.81 4.88 -18.89
CA ALA A 450 13.96 5.76 -18.70
C ALA A 450 14.98 5.70 -19.86
N THR A 451 14.90 4.65 -20.69
CA THR A 451 15.74 4.47 -21.91
C THR A 451 15.48 5.51 -23.00
N LYS A 452 14.51 6.43 -22.85
CA LYS A 452 14.28 7.51 -23.82
C LYS A 452 15.08 8.80 -23.58
N ASP A 453 15.70 8.97 -22.40
CA ASP A 453 16.32 10.25 -21.99
C ASP A 453 17.84 10.19 -21.71
N GLY A 454 18.58 9.20 -22.21
CA GLY A 454 20.05 9.11 -21.98
C GLY A 454 20.45 8.79 -20.53
N LYS A 455 19.51 8.36 -19.69
CA LYS A 455 19.73 7.96 -18.28
C LYS A 455 20.30 6.53 -18.12
N SER A 456 20.50 5.79 -19.20
CA SER A 456 20.99 4.41 -19.20
C SER A 456 22.46 4.28 -18.77
N ASP A 457 23.30 5.26 -19.08
CA ASP A 457 24.75 5.13 -18.91
C ASP A 457 25.18 5.22 -17.43
N LEU A 458 24.41 5.94 -16.60
CA LEU A 458 24.64 6.04 -15.15
C LEU A 458 24.16 4.81 -14.37
N LEU A 459 23.20 4.05 -14.90
CA LEU A 459 22.68 2.82 -14.28
C LEU A 459 23.55 1.59 -14.60
N ASN A 460 24.38 1.68 -15.64
CA ASN A 460 25.35 0.65 -16.03
C ASN A 460 26.72 0.81 -15.34
N GLY A 461 26.92 1.89 -14.58
CA GLY A 461 28.13 2.09 -13.79
C GLY A 461 28.20 1.07 -12.65
N HIS A 462 29.29 0.32 -12.57
CA HIS A 462 29.61 -0.48 -11.39
C HIS A 462 30.55 0.34 -10.51
N GLY A 463 30.01 0.91 -9.42
CA GLY A 463 30.84 1.49 -8.36
C GLY A 463 31.62 0.41 -7.61
N LYS A 464 32.74 0.78 -6.99
CA LYS A 464 33.59 -0.15 -6.24
C LYS A 464 33.35 0.00 -4.74
N VAL A 465 33.22 -1.13 -4.04
CA VAL A 465 33.19 -1.18 -2.58
C VAL A 465 34.52 -1.76 -2.10
N ILE A 466 35.24 -1.01 -1.27
CA ILE A 466 36.54 -1.41 -0.71
C ILE A 466 36.37 -1.58 0.80
N GLU A 467 36.85 -2.69 1.34
CA GLU A 467 36.90 -2.86 2.79
C GLU A 467 38.00 -1.98 3.38
N SER A 468 37.62 -1.12 4.33
CA SER A 468 38.50 -0.18 5.03
C SER A 468 38.02 -0.02 6.46
N GLU A 469 38.89 0.38 7.38
CA GLU A 469 38.49 0.69 8.76
C GLU A 469 37.65 1.97 8.84
N ASP A 470 37.88 2.92 7.93
CA ASP A 470 37.18 4.20 7.84
C ASP A 470 35.98 4.14 6.87
N ILE A 471 34.98 5.00 7.10
CA ILE A 471 33.86 5.20 6.16
C ILE A 471 34.18 6.38 5.24
N GLN A 472 34.34 6.12 3.95
CA GLN A 472 34.61 7.15 2.95
C GLN A 472 33.75 6.95 1.70
N PHE A 473 33.12 8.04 1.25
CA PHE A 473 32.42 8.11 -0.02
C PHE A 473 33.23 8.99 -0.96
N GLU A 474 33.50 8.50 -2.17
CA GLU A 474 34.22 9.23 -3.22
C GLU A 474 33.39 9.28 -4.49
N GLY A 475 32.71 10.42 -4.71
CA GLY A 475 31.98 10.69 -5.93
C GLY A 475 30.80 9.76 -6.17
N VAL A 476 30.12 9.32 -5.11
CA VAL A 476 29.10 8.27 -5.18
C VAL A 476 27.72 8.87 -5.49
N PRO A 477 27.07 8.54 -6.61
CA PRO A 477 25.70 8.95 -6.86
C PRO A 477 24.73 8.13 -6.00
N ILE A 478 23.80 8.80 -5.35
CA ILE A 478 22.71 8.15 -4.60
C ILE A 478 21.50 8.06 -5.53
N ILE A 479 21.25 6.86 -6.05
CA ILE A 479 20.18 6.59 -7.01
C ILE A 479 19.20 5.61 -6.36
N THR A 480 17.90 5.88 -6.46
CA THR A 480 16.89 4.92 -6.02
C THR A 480 16.88 3.70 -6.96
N PRO A 481 16.43 2.52 -6.50
CA PRO A 481 16.13 1.40 -7.38
C PRO A 481 15.12 1.73 -8.49
N ASN A 482 14.38 2.84 -8.40
CA ASN A 482 13.46 3.30 -9.44
C ASN A 482 14.17 4.10 -10.55
N GLY A 483 15.46 4.41 -10.38
CA GLY A 483 16.26 5.22 -11.31
C GLY A 483 16.24 6.72 -11.01
N ASP A 484 15.69 7.15 -9.87
CA ASP A 484 15.68 8.56 -9.47
C ASP A 484 17.01 8.93 -8.82
N ILE A 485 17.67 9.95 -9.35
CA ILE A 485 18.93 10.47 -8.79
C ILE A 485 18.58 11.39 -7.62
N LEU A 486 18.85 10.96 -6.40
CA LEU A 486 18.64 11.74 -5.17
C LEU A 486 19.82 12.68 -4.92
N VAL A 487 21.05 12.21 -5.14
CA VAL A 487 22.28 13.01 -5.07
C VAL A 487 23.19 12.61 -6.21
N LYS A 488 23.72 13.60 -6.94
CA LYS A 488 24.55 13.36 -8.14
C LYS A 488 25.93 12.80 -7.82
N SER A 489 26.56 13.26 -6.74
CA SER A 489 27.93 12.87 -6.36
C SER A 489 28.16 13.22 -4.90
N LEU A 490 28.13 12.23 -4.02
CA LEU A 490 28.32 12.36 -2.58
C LEU A 490 29.76 11.97 -2.20
N SER A 491 30.45 12.87 -1.50
CA SER A 491 31.80 12.65 -1.01
C SER A 491 31.95 13.14 0.43
N PHE A 492 32.34 12.24 1.33
CA PHE A 492 32.66 12.58 2.72
C PHE A 492 33.55 11.50 3.33
N HIS A 493 34.18 11.81 4.46
CA HIS A 493 35.08 10.89 5.16
C HIS A 493 34.84 10.98 6.68
N ILE A 494 34.67 9.83 7.32
CA ILE A 494 34.45 9.68 8.76
C ILE A 494 35.46 8.68 9.32
N ARG A 495 36.23 9.14 10.32
CA ARG A 495 37.16 8.30 11.09
C ARG A 495 36.48 7.74 12.35
N PRO A 496 36.96 6.63 12.91
CA PRO A 496 36.51 6.12 14.21
C PRO A 496 36.54 7.22 15.28
N GLY A 497 35.49 7.29 16.09
CA GLY A 497 35.29 8.29 17.13
C GLY A 497 34.69 9.62 16.65
N GLN A 498 34.51 9.83 15.34
CA GLN A 498 33.86 11.02 14.79
C GLN A 498 32.38 10.81 14.56
N ASN A 499 31.56 11.14 15.55
CA ASN A 499 30.10 11.03 15.44
C ASN A 499 29.55 12.02 14.39
N LEU A 500 28.76 11.50 13.43
CA LEU A 500 28.17 12.26 12.33
C LEU A 500 26.66 12.41 12.52
N LEU A 501 26.18 13.66 12.48
CA LEU A 501 24.76 13.97 12.42
C LEU A 501 24.32 14.20 10.97
N ILE A 502 23.28 13.51 10.52
CA ILE A 502 22.71 13.65 9.19
C ILE A 502 21.36 14.35 9.28
N VAL A 503 21.23 15.49 8.60
CA VAL A 503 20.04 16.35 8.63
C VAL A 503 19.60 16.67 7.21
N GLY A 504 18.30 16.71 6.96
CA GLY A 504 17.77 17.17 5.68
C GLY A 504 16.28 16.90 5.54
N PRO A 505 15.60 17.48 4.55
CA PRO A 505 14.17 17.27 4.32
C PRO A 505 13.84 15.79 4.05
N ASN A 506 12.57 15.42 4.18
CA ASN A 506 12.11 14.06 3.88
C ASN A 506 12.30 13.76 2.38
N GLY A 507 12.69 12.53 2.06
CA GLY A 507 12.89 12.10 0.67
C GLY A 507 14.21 12.52 0.00
N CYS A 508 15.13 13.21 0.69
CA CYS A 508 16.42 13.64 0.11
C CYS A 508 17.49 12.53 -0.01
N GLY A 509 17.21 11.30 0.46
CA GLY A 509 18.12 10.16 0.33
C GLY A 509 18.92 9.76 1.57
N LYS A 510 18.56 10.24 2.78
CA LYS A 510 19.20 9.85 4.05
C LYS A 510 19.17 8.33 4.29
N SER A 511 18.00 7.71 4.24
CA SER A 511 17.89 6.24 4.40
C SER A 511 18.50 5.48 3.22
N SER A 512 18.55 6.09 2.02
CA SER A 512 19.22 5.50 0.84
C SER A 512 20.73 5.39 1.05
N LEU A 513 21.37 6.39 1.66
CA LEU A 513 22.78 6.35 2.06
C LEU A 513 23.06 5.12 2.95
N PHE A 514 22.20 4.86 3.92
CA PHE A 514 22.35 3.74 4.85
C PHE A 514 22.15 2.39 4.18
N ARG A 515 21.26 2.29 3.19
CA ARG A 515 21.10 1.07 2.40
C ARG A 515 22.34 0.77 1.56
N ILE A 516 23.02 1.80 1.04
CA ILE A 516 24.30 1.64 0.34
C ILE A 516 25.40 1.21 1.32
N LEU A 517 25.51 1.88 2.48
CA LEU A 517 26.48 1.53 3.52
C LEU A 517 26.27 0.08 4.04
N GLY A 518 25.01 -0.31 4.22
CA GLY A 518 24.59 -1.64 4.63
C GLY A 518 24.79 -2.74 3.57
N GLY A 519 25.20 -2.38 2.36
CA GLY A 519 25.34 -3.30 1.23
C GLY A 519 23.99 -3.82 0.69
N LEU A 520 22.88 -3.17 1.02
CA LEU A 520 21.54 -3.52 0.58
C LEU A 520 21.25 -2.99 -0.84
N TRP A 521 21.75 -1.79 -1.16
CA TRP A 521 21.66 -1.21 -2.50
C TRP A 521 23.04 -1.24 -3.18
N PRO A 522 23.11 -1.57 -4.49
CA PRO A 522 24.37 -1.56 -5.21
C PRO A 522 24.89 -0.12 -5.39
N VAL A 523 26.20 0.01 -5.52
CA VAL A 523 26.85 1.29 -5.84
C VAL A 523 26.88 1.46 -7.35
N TYR A 524 26.18 2.46 -7.88
CA TYR A 524 26.09 2.73 -9.33
C TYR A 524 27.27 3.56 -9.88
N GLY A 525 28.13 4.09 -9.01
CA GLY A 525 29.30 4.87 -9.39
C GLY A 525 30.13 5.33 -8.19
N GLY A 526 31.35 5.78 -8.45
CA GLY A 526 32.28 6.19 -7.38
C GLY A 526 32.85 5.01 -6.58
N VAL A 527 33.47 5.34 -5.45
CA VAL A 527 34.09 4.36 -4.53
C VAL A 527 33.53 4.55 -3.12
N VAL A 528 33.13 3.44 -2.49
CA VAL A 528 32.71 3.40 -1.08
C VAL A 528 33.71 2.58 -0.30
N HIS A 529 34.39 3.21 0.65
CA HIS A 529 35.17 2.53 1.68
C HIS A 529 34.28 2.30 2.89
N LYS A 530 34.21 1.06 3.38
CA LYS A 530 33.40 0.71 4.54
C LYS A 530 34.01 -0.44 5.35
N PRO A 531 33.72 -0.53 6.65
CA PRO A 531 34.16 -1.64 7.49
C PRO A 531 33.45 -2.95 7.13
N ARG A 532 33.99 -4.04 7.70
CA ARG A 532 33.41 -5.39 7.59
C ARG A 532 32.00 -5.42 8.18
N ALA A 533 31.15 -6.30 7.64
CA ALA A 533 29.75 -6.39 8.04
C ALA A 533 29.52 -6.70 9.53
N SER A 534 30.46 -7.38 10.18
CA SER A 534 30.42 -7.68 11.62
C SER A 534 30.73 -6.48 12.51
N GLU A 535 31.36 -5.42 11.98
CA GLU A 535 31.82 -4.26 12.75
C GLU A 535 30.88 -3.06 12.68
N PHE A 536 29.76 -3.16 11.94
CA PHE A 536 28.77 -2.11 11.86
C PHE A 536 27.34 -2.64 12.05
N ILE A 537 26.49 -1.88 12.74
CA ILE A 537 25.07 -2.20 12.94
C ILE A 537 24.20 -1.04 12.47
N LEU A 538 23.07 -1.36 11.84
CA LEU A 538 22.04 -0.40 11.43
C LEU A 538 20.79 -0.61 12.28
N ILE A 539 20.34 0.45 12.95
CA ILE A 539 19.07 0.50 13.65
C ILE A 539 18.10 1.33 12.80
N PRO A 540 17.09 0.70 12.18
CA PRO A 540 16.07 1.40 11.44
C PRO A 540 15.08 2.10 12.39
N GLN A 541 14.28 3.02 11.84
CA GLN A 541 13.24 3.76 12.58
C GLN A 541 12.24 2.83 13.28
N ARG A 542 11.83 1.75 12.61
CA ARG A 542 11.01 0.66 13.14
C ARG A 542 11.90 -0.59 13.31
N PRO A 543 12.35 -0.92 14.54
CA PRO A 543 13.26 -2.03 14.75
C PRO A 543 12.58 -3.38 14.48
N TYR A 544 13.35 -4.32 13.95
CA TYR A 544 12.90 -5.69 13.77
C TYR A 544 12.97 -6.46 15.10
N LEU A 545 11.87 -7.09 15.47
CA LEU A 545 11.74 -7.98 16.62
C LEU A 545 11.59 -9.42 16.10
N PRO A 546 12.58 -10.31 16.32
CA PRO A 546 12.45 -11.71 15.92
C PRO A 546 11.32 -12.42 16.65
N LEU A 547 10.79 -13.47 16.02
CA LEU A 547 9.93 -14.43 16.71
C LEU A 547 10.79 -15.25 17.68
N GLY A 548 10.35 -15.39 18.93
CA GLY A 548 11.09 -16.12 19.95
C GLY A 548 10.94 -15.53 21.34
N THR A 549 11.96 -15.73 22.17
CA THR A 549 12.00 -15.31 23.56
C THR A 549 12.31 -13.82 23.72
N LEU A 550 12.18 -13.28 24.95
CA LEU A 550 12.63 -11.92 25.26
C LEU A 550 14.15 -11.81 25.10
N ARG A 551 14.89 -12.86 25.48
CA ARG A 551 16.34 -12.96 25.30
C ARG A 551 16.72 -12.78 23.84
N ASP A 552 16.02 -13.49 22.93
CA ASP A 552 16.24 -13.42 21.48
C ASP A 552 16.12 -11.99 20.93
N GLN A 553 15.31 -11.14 21.55
CA GLN A 553 15.17 -9.74 21.11
C GLN A 553 16.46 -8.93 21.27
N ILE A 554 17.27 -9.23 22.30
CA ILE A 554 18.50 -8.50 22.61
C ILE A 554 19.69 -9.15 21.90
N ILE A 555 19.78 -10.48 21.89
CA ILE A 555 20.97 -11.18 21.38
C ILE A 555 21.00 -11.31 19.86
N TYR A 556 19.86 -11.17 19.18
CA TYR A 556 19.76 -11.28 17.72
C TYR A 556 20.81 -10.44 16.99
N PRO A 557 21.55 -11.00 16.00
CA PRO A 557 21.31 -12.28 15.32
C PRO A 557 21.91 -13.53 15.99
N HIS A 558 22.55 -13.42 17.15
CA HIS A 558 23.15 -14.58 17.80
C HIS A 558 22.10 -15.53 18.40
N SER A 559 22.45 -16.81 18.48
CA SER A 559 21.69 -17.82 19.22
C SER A 559 22.05 -17.79 20.72
N GLN A 560 21.23 -18.45 21.56
CA GLN A 560 21.55 -18.62 22.98
C GLN A 560 22.87 -19.37 23.18
N GLU A 561 23.16 -20.37 22.35
CA GLU A 561 24.41 -21.12 22.41
C GLU A 561 25.62 -20.21 22.14
N GLU A 562 25.51 -19.32 21.16
CA GLU A 562 26.56 -18.33 20.83
C GLU A 562 26.74 -17.28 21.93
N MET A 563 25.66 -16.85 22.59
CA MET A 563 25.73 -15.96 23.75
C MET A 563 26.56 -16.59 24.88
N VAL A 564 26.29 -17.86 25.20
CA VAL A 564 27.01 -18.60 26.24
C VAL A 564 28.47 -18.82 25.84
N GLN A 565 28.75 -19.14 24.57
CA GLN A 565 30.12 -19.25 24.05
C GLN A 565 30.91 -17.93 24.16
N ARG A 566 30.23 -16.79 24.03
CA ARG A 566 30.81 -15.45 24.20
C ARG A 566 31.03 -15.08 25.66
N GLY A 567 30.57 -15.92 26.60
CA GLY A 567 30.70 -15.70 28.04
C GLY A 567 29.77 -14.63 28.61
N VAL A 568 28.67 -14.32 27.91
CA VAL A 568 27.68 -13.34 28.37
C VAL A 568 26.58 -14.07 29.14
N ALA A 569 26.32 -13.63 30.37
CA ALA A 569 25.26 -14.19 31.22
C ALA A 569 23.97 -13.34 31.17
N ASP A 570 22.87 -13.88 31.70
CA ASP A 570 21.61 -13.14 31.79
C ASP A 570 21.73 -11.91 32.70
N GLU A 571 22.67 -11.89 33.67
CA GLU A 571 22.97 -10.70 34.48
C GLU A 571 23.56 -9.54 33.63
N ASP A 572 24.39 -9.85 32.65
CA ASP A 572 24.96 -8.84 31.75
C ASP A 572 23.87 -8.20 30.87
N LEU A 573 22.91 -9.01 30.42
CA LEU A 573 21.74 -8.51 29.69
C LEU A 573 20.88 -7.61 30.58
N LEU A 574 20.73 -7.92 31.86
CA LEU A 574 20.00 -7.09 32.81
C LEU A 574 20.72 -5.77 33.10
N ASN A 575 22.06 -5.79 33.15
CA ASN A 575 22.89 -4.57 33.23
C ASN A 575 22.67 -3.67 32.01
N ILE A 576 22.63 -4.25 30.80
CA ILE A 576 22.32 -3.52 29.56
C ILE A 576 20.90 -2.93 29.61
N LEU A 577 19.90 -3.71 30.05
CA LEU A 577 18.52 -3.23 30.19
C LEU A 577 18.40 -2.08 31.21
N THR A 578 19.22 -2.09 32.25
CA THR A 578 19.26 -1.02 33.26
C THR A 578 19.71 0.31 32.64
N VAL A 579 20.68 0.28 31.72
CA VAL A 579 21.15 1.48 30.99
C VAL A 579 20.03 2.11 30.15
N VAL A 580 19.22 1.30 29.47
CA VAL A 580 18.09 1.78 28.66
C VAL A 580 16.81 2.04 29.48
N GLN A 581 16.88 1.94 30.82
CA GLN A 581 15.74 2.10 31.74
C GLN A 581 14.60 1.12 31.44
N MET A 582 14.95 -0.16 31.28
CA MET A 582 14.02 -1.28 31.05
C MET A 582 14.29 -2.47 31.98
N SER A 583 14.86 -2.28 33.17
CA SER A 583 15.15 -3.38 34.12
C SER A 583 13.92 -4.25 34.43
N ASN A 584 12.75 -3.64 34.56
CA ASN A 584 11.52 -4.32 34.99
C ASN A 584 10.81 -5.08 33.86
N ILE A 585 11.31 -5.02 32.61
CA ILE A 585 10.66 -5.69 31.47
C ILE A 585 10.65 -7.21 31.62
N VAL A 586 11.72 -7.77 32.21
CA VAL A 586 11.88 -9.22 32.38
C VAL A 586 10.81 -9.75 33.32
N GLU A 587 10.59 -9.09 34.46
CA GLU A 587 9.54 -9.47 35.42
C GLU A 587 8.14 -9.22 34.85
N ARG A 588 7.93 -8.08 34.18
CA ARG A 588 6.64 -7.69 33.60
C ARG A 588 6.15 -8.68 32.55
N GLU A 589 7.05 -9.19 31.71
CA GLU A 589 6.69 -10.02 30.55
C GLU A 589 6.72 -11.53 30.82
N GLY A 590 7.15 -11.96 32.01
CA GLY A 590 7.13 -13.37 32.44
C GLY A 590 8.46 -14.11 32.34
N GLY A 591 9.59 -13.39 32.38
CA GLY A 591 10.94 -13.94 32.36
C GLY A 591 11.64 -13.85 30.99
N TRP A 592 12.91 -14.25 30.95
CA TRP A 592 13.74 -14.23 29.74
C TRP A 592 13.24 -15.17 28.64
N ASP A 593 12.65 -16.30 29.02
CA ASP A 593 12.16 -17.35 28.12
C ASP A 593 10.68 -17.17 27.73
N ALA A 594 10.05 -16.06 28.13
CA ALA A 594 8.69 -15.75 27.70
C ALA A 594 8.64 -15.64 26.16
N VAL A 595 7.63 -16.22 25.51
CA VAL A 595 7.43 -16.14 24.06
C VAL A 595 6.10 -15.44 23.79
N LYS A 596 6.15 -14.31 23.08
CA LYS A 596 4.99 -13.48 22.74
C LYS A 596 5.15 -12.87 21.34
N GLU A 597 4.08 -12.32 20.79
CA GLU A 597 4.15 -11.43 19.62
C GLU A 597 4.68 -10.06 20.08
N TRP A 598 6.01 -9.93 20.12
CA TRP A 598 6.68 -8.75 20.68
C TRP A 598 6.33 -7.44 20.00
N ARG A 599 5.93 -7.49 18.72
CA ARG A 599 5.51 -6.30 17.96
C ARG A 599 4.24 -5.66 18.55
N GLU A 600 3.31 -6.47 19.03
CA GLU A 600 2.05 -6.01 19.64
C GLU A 600 2.19 -5.80 21.15
N SER A 601 3.02 -6.62 21.81
CA SER A 601 3.20 -6.57 23.27
C SER A 601 4.01 -5.37 23.76
N LEU A 602 4.90 -4.81 22.93
CA LEU A 602 5.81 -3.74 23.33
C LEU A 602 5.41 -2.40 22.70
N SER A 603 5.46 -1.33 23.49
CA SER A 603 5.26 0.03 22.98
C SER A 603 6.37 0.42 21.99
N GLY A 604 6.09 1.31 21.03
CA GLY A 604 7.10 1.73 20.05
C GLY A 604 8.38 2.34 20.68
N GLY A 605 8.25 3.00 21.84
CA GLY A 605 9.40 3.48 22.62
C GLY A 605 10.21 2.32 23.25
N ASP A 606 9.54 1.31 23.78
CA ASP A 606 10.19 0.10 24.31
C ASP A 606 10.88 -0.70 23.20
N GLN A 607 10.26 -0.80 22.03
CA GLN A 607 10.88 -1.43 20.86
C GLN A 607 12.19 -0.73 20.46
N GLN A 608 12.22 0.61 20.45
CA GLN A 608 13.44 1.37 20.20
C GLN A 608 14.50 1.12 21.28
N LYS A 609 14.11 1.13 22.57
CA LYS A 609 15.03 0.84 23.67
C LYS A 609 15.63 -0.57 23.60
N ILE A 610 14.85 -1.59 23.22
CA ILE A 610 15.37 -2.94 22.99
C ILE A 610 16.37 -2.96 21.82
N ALA A 611 16.12 -2.19 20.76
CA ALA A 611 17.09 -2.07 19.66
C ALA A 611 18.41 -1.43 20.12
N TRP A 612 18.36 -0.48 21.05
CA TRP A 612 19.55 0.07 21.72
C TRP A 612 20.22 -0.95 22.65
N ALA A 613 19.46 -1.74 23.41
CA ALA A 613 20.01 -2.85 24.19
C ALA A 613 20.76 -3.85 23.29
N ARG A 614 20.18 -4.18 22.12
CA ARG A 614 20.82 -5.01 21.09
C ARG A 614 22.12 -4.37 20.58
N LEU A 615 22.16 -3.05 20.41
CA LEU A 615 23.40 -2.34 20.04
C LEU A 615 24.51 -2.53 21.07
N PHE A 616 24.17 -2.39 22.34
CA PHE A 616 25.11 -2.49 23.45
C PHE A 616 25.63 -3.92 23.64
N TYR A 617 24.77 -4.93 23.44
CA TYR A 617 25.19 -6.34 23.47
C TYR A 617 26.25 -6.66 22.39
N HIS A 618 26.06 -6.16 21.16
CA HIS A 618 26.97 -6.48 20.06
C HIS A 618 28.27 -5.67 20.10
N HIS A 619 28.23 -4.44 20.60
CA HIS A 619 29.39 -3.55 20.72
C HIS A 619 30.13 -3.33 19.36
N PRO A 620 29.45 -2.82 18.32
CA PRO A 620 30.08 -2.59 17.01
C PRO A 620 31.01 -1.37 17.02
N LYS A 621 31.94 -1.27 16.07
CA LYS A 621 32.78 -0.07 15.88
C LYS A 621 31.95 1.12 15.38
N TYR A 622 30.98 0.85 14.50
CA TYR A 622 30.08 1.84 13.91
C TYR A 622 28.61 1.47 14.14
N ALA A 623 27.80 2.46 14.49
CA ALA A 623 26.35 2.31 14.58
C ALA A 623 25.64 3.37 13.75
N VAL A 624 24.70 2.94 12.92
CA VAL A 624 23.87 3.82 12.12
C VAL A 624 22.48 3.86 12.75
N LEU A 625 22.00 5.06 13.08
CA LEU A 625 20.77 5.29 13.81
C LEU A 625 19.81 6.09 12.91
N ASP A 626 18.83 5.43 12.31
CA ASP A 626 17.80 6.10 11.49
C ASP A 626 16.60 6.46 12.37
N GLU A 627 16.59 7.68 12.92
CA GLU A 627 15.54 8.17 13.83
C GLU A 627 15.27 7.26 15.06
N ALA A 628 16.29 6.53 15.51
CA ALA A 628 16.20 5.49 16.54
C ALA A 628 15.88 6.01 17.96
N THR A 629 15.80 7.33 18.17
CA THR A 629 15.44 7.97 19.45
C THR A 629 14.15 8.81 19.36
N SER A 630 13.45 8.74 18.22
CA SER A 630 12.26 9.57 17.94
C SER A 630 11.09 9.34 18.91
N LEU A 631 10.97 8.14 19.49
CA LEU A 631 9.92 7.79 20.46
C LEU A 631 10.46 7.69 21.91
N VAL A 632 11.74 8.06 22.11
CA VAL A 632 12.39 8.01 23.42
C VAL A 632 12.48 9.43 24.01
N PRO A 633 12.21 9.61 25.32
CA PRO A 633 12.41 10.87 26.03
C PRO A 633 13.87 11.38 25.94
N ALA A 634 14.06 12.71 25.99
CA ALA A 634 15.37 13.35 25.84
C ALA A 634 16.38 12.94 26.93
N ASP A 635 15.92 12.66 28.15
CA ASP A 635 16.78 12.27 29.27
C ASP A 635 17.40 10.89 29.03
N ILE A 636 16.59 9.92 28.58
CA ILE A 636 17.03 8.56 28.24
C ILE A 636 17.90 8.60 26.97
N GLU A 637 17.54 9.44 25.98
CA GLU A 637 18.36 9.70 24.79
C GLU A 637 19.78 10.14 25.18
N GLY A 638 19.92 11.06 26.14
CA GLY A 638 21.23 11.48 26.66
C GLY A 638 22.02 10.32 27.29
N MET A 639 21.38 9.53 28.15
CA MET A 639 22.03 8.38 28.81
C MET A 639 22.52 7.33 27.81
N MET A 640 21.70 7.00 26.80
CA MET A 640 22.07 6.03 25.76
C MET A 640 23.24 6.54 24.90
N MET A 641 23.23 7.83 24.54
CA MET A 641 24.32 8.46 23.77
C MET A 641 25.63 8.49 24.56
N GLU A 642 25.58 8.81 25.86
CA GLU A 642 26.75 8.80 26.74
C GLU A 642 27.30 7.39 26.95
N HIS A 643 26.42 6.39 27.09
CA HIS A 643 26.85 5.00 27.20
C HIS A 643 27.50 4.50 25.90
N ALA A 644 26.93 4.81 24.73
CA ALA A 644 27.54 4.49 23.44
C ALA A 644 28.93 5.14 23.28
N ALA A 645 29.10 6.38 23.75
CA ALA A 645 30.40 7.06 23.76
C ALA A 645 31.42 6.37 24.70
N LYS A 646 30.99 5.89 25.87
CA LYS A 646 31.85 5.09 26.78
C LYS A 646 32.32 3.78 26.16
N LEU A 647 31.48 3.17 25.33
CA LEU A 647 31.79 1.95 24.56
C LEU A 647 32.60 2.24 23.29
N ASN A 648 33.05 3.48 23.05
CA ASN A 648 33.79 3.90 21.85
C ASN A 648 33.07 3.57 20.52
N ILE A 649 31.73 3.58 20.52
CA ILE A 649 30.93 3.33 19.31
C ILE A 649 30.82 4.63 18.51
N THR A 650 31.16 4.60 17.23
CA THR A 650 31.02 5.75 16.33
C THR A 650 29.61 5.84 15.78
N LEU A 651 28.89 6.92 16.09
CA LEU A 651 27.46 7.06 15.77
C LEU A 651 27.24 7.88 14.49
N LEU A 652 26.47 7.32 13.55
CA LEU A 652 25.92 8.01 12.37
C LEU A 652 24.41 8.17 12.57
N THR A 653 23.97 9.34 13.02
CA THR A 653 22.59 9.55 13.46
C THR A 653 21.81 10.42 12.48
N VAL A 654 20.68 9.93 11.98
CA VAL A 654 19.66 10.75 11.31
C VAL A 654 18.68 11.25 12.37
N SER A 655 18.67 12.56 12.59
CA SER A 655 17.72 13.20 13.49
C SER A 655 17.63 14.70 13.25
N HIS A 656 16.47 15.26 13.54
CA HIS A 656 16.23 16.70 13.55
C HIS A 656 16.30 17.31 14.97
N ARG A 657 16.54 16.48 16.00
CA ARG A 657 16.51 16.90 17.40
C ARG A 657 17.77 17.71 17.78
N PRO A 658 17.64 18.95 18.30
CA PRO A 658 18.77 19.74 18.74
C PRO A 658 19.54 19.15 19.94
N SER A 659 18.87 18.36 20.78
CA SER A 659 19.46 17.67 21.95
C SER A 659 20.67 16.82 21.60
N LEU A 660 20.74 16.32 20.36
CA LEU A 660 21.80 15.45 19.88
C LEU A 660 23.05 16.19 19.41
N TRP A 661 22.97 17.51 19.18
CA TRP A 661 24.10 18.27 18.63
C TRP A 661 25.34 18.22 19.52
N LYS A 662 25.17 18.13 20.84
CA LYS A 662 26.27 18.03 21.81
C LYS A 662 27.11 16.75 21.66
N TYR A 663 26.54 15.67 21.10
CA TYR A 663 27.19 14.37 20.97
C TYR A 663 27.83 14.13 19.60
N HIS A 664 27.64 15.05 18.63
CA HIS A 664 28.11 14.89 17.26
C HIS A 664 29.15 15.95 16.89
N ALA A 665 30.25 15.52 16.28
CA ALA A 665 31.35 16.39 15.87
C ALA A 665 31.22 16.89 14.42
N LEU A 666 30.52 16.13 13.58
CA LEU A 666 30.34 16.40 12.16
C LEU A 666 28.85 16.51 11.82
N ILE A 667 28.53 17.29 10.79
CA ILE A 667 27.18 17.39 10.23
C ILE A 667 27.20 17.23 8.72
N LEU A 668 26.32 16.37 8.22
CA LEU A 668 25.99 16.20 6.81
C LEU A 668 24.57 16.74 6.58
N HIS A 669 24.48 17.90 5.93
CA HIS A 669 23.22 18.57 5.68
C HIS A 669 22.81 18.45 4.21
N TYR A 670 21.68 17.80 3.94
CA TYR A 670 21.08 17.73 2.61
C TYR A 670 20.18 18.94 2.35
N ASP A 671 20.23 19.48 1.14
CA ASP A 671 19.38 20.62 0.72
C ASP A 671 17.99 20.20 0.20
N GLY A 672 17.81 18.92 -0.17
CA GLY A 672 16.60 18.39 -0.81
C GLY A 672 16.50 18.62 -2.32
N GLN A 673 17.43 19.36 -2.92
CA GLN A 673 17.53 19.63 -4.36
C GLN A 673 18.66 18.84 -5.03
N GLY A 674 19.34 17.98 -4.28
CA GLY A 674 20.39 17.08 -4.76
C GLY A 674 21.81 17.54 -4.46
N SER A 675 21.97 18.57 -3.62
CA SER A 675 23.26 19.00 -3.07
C SER A 675 23.35 18.71 -1.57
N TYR A 676 24.56 18.71 -1.04
CA TYR A 676 24.83 18.48 0.37
C TYR A 676 25.96 19.37 0.85
N VAL A 677 26.00 19.59 2.17
CA VAL A 677 27.07 20.32 2.85
C VAL A 677 27.60 19.43 3.97
N PHE A 678 28.90 19.14 3.95
CA PHE A 678 29.59 18.39 5.00
C PHE A 678 30.56 19.31 5.73
N THR A 679 30.34 19.53 7.03
CA THR A 679 31.16 20.45 7.85
C THR A 679 31.29 19.96 9.29
N LYS A 680 32.24 20.54 10.04
CA LYS A 680 32.34 20.34 11.50
C LYS A 680 31.18 21.04 12.20
N LEU A 681 30.54 20.35 13.14
CA LEU A 681 29.42 20.87 13.91
C LEU A 681 29.94 21.62 15.14
N ASP A 682 29.74 22.93 15.17
CA ASP A 682 29.89 23.72 16.39
C ASP A 682 28.54 23.79 17.12
N ALA A 683 28.32 22.83 18.02
CA ALA A 683 27.06 22.67 18.74
C ALA A 683 26.69 23.93 19.54
N LYS A 684 27.65 24.54 20.23
CA LYS A 684 27.42 25.73 21.09
C LYS A 684 26.99 26.92 20.24
N LYS A 685 27.74 27.22 19.17
CA LYS A 685 27.41 28.32 18.27
C LYS A 685 26.07 28.12 17.59
N ARG A 686 25.76 26.90 17.15
CA ARG A 686 24.50 26.61 16.45
C ARG A 686 23.30 26.67 17.37
N LEU A 687 23.43 26.22 18.62
CA LEU A 687 22.38 26.30 19.63
C LEU A 687 22.10 27.76 20.01
N ALA A 688 23.15 28.57 20.22
CA ALA A 688 23.02 30.01 20.44
C ALA A 688 22.35 30.74 19.25
N LEU A 689 22.73 30.41 18.00
CA LEU A 689 22.08 30.96 16.81
C LEU A 689 20.61 30.52 16.68
N GLN A 690 20.27 29.32 17.16
CA GLN A 690 18.89 28.84 17.14
C GLN A 690 18.04 29.53 18.21
N GLU A 691 18.57 29.74 19.40
CA GLU A 691 17.95 30.56 20.45
C GLU A 691 17.78 32.01 19.98
N GLU A 692 18.80 32.60 19.37
CA GLU A 692 18.74 33.95 18.77
C GLU A 692 17.68 34.00 17.66
N LYS A 693 17.63 33.00 16.78
CA LYS A 693 16.60 32.90 15.73
C LYS A 693 15.20 32.82 16.33
N GLN A 694 14.99 31.99 17.36
CA GLN A 694 13.70 31.88 18.04
C GLN A 694 13.31 33.22 18.66
N LEU A 695 14.25 33.88 19.35
CA LEU A 695 14.04 35.19 19.96
C LEU A 695 13.73 36.28 18.91
N LEU A 696 14.40 36.26 17.75
CA LEU A 696 14.12 37.16 16.64
C LEU A 696 12.75 36.89 16.01
N GLU A 697 12.32 35.63 15.89
CA GLU A 697 10.99 35.29 15.39
C GLU A 697 9.89 35.74 16.36
N THR A 698 10.12 35.58 17.67
CA THR A 698 9.23 36.15 18.70
C THR A 698 9.12 37.67 18.54
N LYS A 699 10.25 38.37 18.36
CA LYS A 699 10.26 39.82 18.09
C LYS A 699 9.59 40.18 16.75
N LEU A 700 9.73 39.36 15.72
CA LEU A 700 9.12 39.60 14.41
C LEU A 700 7.59 39.53 14.49
N LEU A 701 7.04 38.61 15.29
CA LEU A 701 5.60 38.51 15.58
C LEU A 701 5.04 39.76 16.27
N GLU A 702 5.88 40.55 16.96
CA GLU A 702 5.49 41.80 17.61
C GLU A 702 5.49 43.01 16.66
N VAL A 703 6.18 42.92 15.51
CA VAL A 703 6.30 44.04 14.55
C VAL A 703 4.96 44.55 14.03
N PRO A 704 3.95 43.71 13.68
CA PRO A 704 2.64 44.19 13.26
C PRO A 704 1.93 44.98 14.36
N LYS A 705 2.05 44.57 15.62
CA LYS A 705 1.48 45.28 16.78
C LYS A 705 2.17 46.63 16.97
N MET A 706 3.49 46.68 16.86
CA MET A 706 4.25 47.93 16.91
C MET A 706 3.89 48.87 15.76
N LYS A 707 3.69 48.35 14.54
CA LYS A 707 3.22 49.14 13.38
C LYS A 707 1.81 49.68 13.58
N ALA A 708 0.89 48.87 14.11
CA ALA A 708 -0.46 49.31 14.44
C ALA A 708 -0.42 50.42 15.50
N ARG A 709 0.37 50.26 16.56
CA ARG A 709 0.54 51.29 17.59
C ARG A 709 1.15 52.58 17.05
N LEU A 710 2.12 52.47 16.15
CA LEU A 710 2.72 53.61 15.49
C LEU A 710 1.73 54.34 14.56
N SER A 711 0.83 53.61 13.89
CA SER A 711 -0.26 54.21 13.10
C SER A 711 -1.29 54.92 13.97
N GLU A 712 -1.61 54.37 15.14
CA GLU A 712 -2.50 54.98 16.12
C GLU A 712 -1.88 56.26 16.68
N LEU A 713 -0.60 56.23 17.08
CA LEU A 713 0.13 57.42 17.54
C LEU A 713 0.24 58.50 16.46
N LYS A 714 0.45 58.11 15.19
CA LYS A 714 0.40 59.06 14.07
C LYS A 714 -0.97 59.67 13.87
N SER A 715 -2.04 58.89 14.03
CA SER A 715 -3.41 59.41 13.93
C SER A 715 -3.73 60.39 15.07
N LEU A 716 -3.23 60.13 16.28
CA LEU A 716 -3.36 61.02 17.43
C LEU A 716 -2.55 62.31 17.24
N ALA A 717 -1.36 62.24 16.65
CA ALA A 717 -0.57 63.43 16.32
C ALA A 717 -1.27 64.34 15.29
N VAL A 718 -2.00 63.76 14.33
CA VAL A 718 -2.81 64.51 13.35
C VAL A 718 -4.04 65.16 14.01
N VAL A 719 -4.67 64.48 14.96
CA VAL A 719 -5.80 65.03 15.74
C VAL A 719 -5.33 66.15 16.68
N TRP A 720 -4.16 66.01 17.29
CA TRP A 720 -3.57 67.04 18.15
C TRP A 720 -3.25 68.33 17.37
N PHE A 721 -2.75 68.20 16.14
CA PHE A 721 -2.55 69.35 15.23
C PHE A 721 -3.86 70.06 14.84
N ARG A 722 -5.00 69.37 14.90
CA ARG A 722 -6.33 69.92 14.54
C ARG A 722 -7.07 70.55 15.73
N TYR A 723 -6.70 70.21 16.96
CA TYR A 723 -7.31 70.77 18.18
C TYR A 723 -6.61 72.02 18.71
N VAL A 724 -5.33 72.24 18.38
CA VAL A 724 -4.57 73.40 18.91
C VAL A 724 -4.81 74.69 18.08
N PHE A 725 -5.49 74.62 16.92
CA PHE A 725 -5.93 75.81 16.18
C PHE A 725 -7.40 75.70 15.68
N PRO A 726 -8.40 76.11 16.48
CA PRO A 726 -9.74 76.37 15.99
C PRO A 726 -9.88 77.85 15.58
N HIS A 727 -9.99 78.11 14.27
CA HIS A 727 -10.38 79.42 13.73
C HIS A 727 -11.84 79.73 14.07
N ARG A 728 -12.09 80.85 14.77
CA ARG A 728 -13.40 81.51 14.88
C ARG A 728 -13.86 81.99 13.51
N ALA A 729 -15.11 81.68 13.17
CA ALA A 729 -15.82 82.22 12.00
C ALA A 729 -16.47 83.56 12.33
N GLY A 730 -16.41 84.50 11.37
CA GLY A 730 -17.21 85.72 11.36
C GLY A 730 -17.09 86.45 10.03
N GLY A 731 -18.22 86.58 9.31
CA GLY A 731 -18.46 87.65 8.33
C GLY A 731 -18.11 87.37 6.85
N LEU A 732 -19.17 87.18 6.05
CA LEU A 732 -19.29 87.23 4.57
C LEU A 732 -18.60 88.44 3.88
N PRO A 733 -18.65 88.59 2.53
CA PRO A 733 -18.59 87.61 1.43
C PRO A 733 -17.56 88.07 0.34
N PHE A 734 -17.16 87.22 -0.61
CA PHE A 734 -17.08 87.63 -2.04
C PHE A 734 -16.86 86.44 -2.95
N CYS A 735 -17.65 86.40 -4.02
CA CYS A 735 -17.56 85.51 -5.17
C CYS A 735 -16.15 85.53 -5.80
N ILE A 736 -15.75 84.41 -6.41
CA ILE A 736 -15.58 84.26 -7.87
C ILE A 736 -14.89 82.91 -8.17
N ARG A 737 -15.71 81.98 -8.67
CA ARG A 737 -15.49 81.13 -9.87
C ARG A 737 -14.06 81.20 -10.46
N PHE A 738 -13.38 80.07 -10.60
CA PHE A 738 -13.03 79.54 -11.94
C PHE A 738 -12.30 78.18 -11.85
N THR A 739 -12.95 77.21 -12.47
CA THR A 739 -12.42 75.98 -13.05
C THR A 739 -11.32 76.25 -14.09
N MET A 740 -10.22 75.51 -14.08
CA MET A 740 -9.77 74.66 -15.20
C MET A 740 -8.32 74.17 -15.03
N THR A 741 -8.20 72.85 -14.90
CA THR A 741 -7.32 71.95 -15.66
C THR A 741 -5.99 72.47 -16.25
N SER A 742 -4.91 71.88 -15.73
CA SER A 742 -3.95 71.04 -16.48
C SER A 742 -3.27 71.60 -17.73
N ARG A 743 -1.93 71.60 -17.61
CA ARG A 743 -0.88 71.20 -18.58
C ARG A 743 -0.23 72.29 -19.44
N LEU A 744 1.11 72.19 -19.43
CA LEU A 744 2.09 72.66 -20.43
C LEU A 744 2.30 74.19 -20.37
N LEU A 745 3.49 74.75 -20.41
CA LEU A 745 4.81 74.32 -20.88
C LEU A 745 5.81 75.27 -20.21
N GLY A 746 7.04 74.86 -19.93
CA GLY A 746 8.15 75.25 -20.81
C GLY A 746 8.62 76.68 -20.49
N CYS A 747 9.67 76.83 -19.70
CA CYS A 747 11.04 76.83 -20.20
C CYS A 747 11.58 78.25 -20.27
N LEU A 748 12.71 78.43 -19.58
CA LEU A 748 13.79 79.36 -19.89
C LEU A 748 13.44 80.85 -19.72
N PHE A 749 14.08 81.51 -18.75
CA PHE A 749 15.12 82.51 -19.05
C PHE A 749 15.70 83.09 -17.74
N ASN A 750 17.03 83.19 -17.71
CA ASN A 750 17.89 84.04 -16.86
C ASN A 750 17.96 83.70 -15.35
N LEU A 751 19.09 83.35 -14.73
CA LEU A 751 20.49 83.78 -14.88
C LEU A 751 20.66 85.29 -14.67
N ARG A 752 20.72 85.73 -13.40
CA ARG A 752 21.89 86.41 -12.78
C ARG A 752 21.51 87.18 -11.51
N ALA A 753 22.49 87.16 -10.60
CA ALA A 753 22.87 88.21 -9.66
C ALA A 753 21.82 88.62 -8.60
N ALA A 754 21.89 88.11 -7.37
CA ALA A 754 22.87 88.44 -6.32
C ALA A 754 22.82 89.91 -5.86
N ARG A 755 22.50 90.06 -4.54
CA ARG A 755 22.73 91.23 -3.65
C ARG A 755 21.91 92.47 -3.99
N ALA A 756 21.27 93.20 -3.08
CA ALA A 756 21.22 93.29 -1.62
C ALA A 756 19.81 93.89 -1.31
N ALA A 757 19.17 93.71 -0.15
CA ALA A 757 19.60 94.01 1.21
C ALA A 757 18.76 93.14 2.18
N ARG A 758 19.37 92.36 3.06
CA ARG A 758 19.77 92.78 4.42
C ARG A 758 18.69 93.57 5.15
N THR A 759 17.81 92.91 5.89
CA THR A 759 17.74 93.00 7.36
C THR A 759 16.70 92.01 7.90
N CYS A 760 16.97 91.51 9.12
CA CYS A 760 16.13 90.61 9.93
C CYS A 760 16.01 89.18 9.38
N THR A 761 16.38 88.11 10.08
CA THR A 761 16.64 87.96 11.51
C THR A 761 17.41 86.65 11.66
N PHE A 762 18.64 86.74 12.17
CA PHE A 762 19.51 85.61 12.45
C PHE A 762 19.82 85.62 13.94
N PHE A 763 19.05 84.86 14.73
CA PHE A 763 19.57 84.32 15.98
C PHE A 763 18.72 83.12 16.39
N ARG A 764 19.32 81.93 16.29
CA ARG A 764 19.53 80.98 17.40
C ARG A 764 19.52 79.52 16.90
N ARG A 765 20.72 79.05 16.50
CA ARG A 765 21.23 77.70 16.84
C ARG A 765 21.05 77.51 18.36
N THR A 766 20.70 76.35 18.93
CA THR A 766 21.35 75.03 18.83
C THR A 766 20.52 74.01 19.65
N VAL A 767 20.80 72.70 19.50
CA VAL A 767 20.30 71.49 20.22
C VAL A 767 19.04 70.85 19.58
N SER A 768 18.94 69.57 19.20
CA SER A 768 19.84 68.41 19.07
C SER A 768 19.04 67.25 18.42
N ASN A 769 19.61 66.64 17.37
CA ASN A 769 19.70 65.19 17.06
C ASN A 769 18.71 64.18 17.70
N GLY A 770 18.18 63.14 17.04
CA GLY A 770 18.43 62.62 15.70
C GLY A 770 17.44 61.49 15.36
N VAL A 771 17.10 61.37 14.07
CA VAL A 771 16.34 60.25 13.50
C VAL A 771 17.16 59.75 12.31
N THR A 772 17.68 58.53 12.41
CA THR A 772 18.40 57.89 11.30
C THR A 772 17.42 57.50 10.19
N ASP A 773 17.64 58.10 9.03
CA ASP A 773 16.82 58.03 7.83
C ASP A 773 17.12 56.76 7.00
N TYR A 774 16.25 55.74 7.12
CA TYR A 774 16.32 54.51 6.32
C TYR A 774 15.99 54.72 4.84
N GLN A 775 15.31 55.82 4.48
CA GLN A 775 14.97 56.10 3.09
C GLN A 775 16.22 56.52 2.29
N SER A 776 17.17 57.20 2.93
CA SER A 776 18.45 57.59 2.32
C SER A 776 19.35 56.42 1.90
N LYS A 777 19.35 55.30 2.66
CA LYS A 777 20.15 54.11 2.31
C LYS A 777 19.56 53.34 1.14
N TYR A 778 18.23 53.29 1.04
CA TYR A 778 17.55 52.58 -0.04
C TYR A 778 17.67 53.34 -1.36
N THR A 779 17.59 54.66 -1.32
CA THR A 779 17.86 55.52 -2.49
C THR A 779 19.32 55.44 -2.91
N GLN A 780 20.28 55.42 -1.98
CA GLN A 780 21.69 55.20 -2.31
C GLN A 780 21.96 53.85 -2.97
N GLN A 781 21.30 52.77 -2.54
CA GLN A 781 21.47 51.45 -3.17
C GLN A 781 20.88 51.40 -4.58
N LEU A 782 19.75 52.08 -4.82
CA LEU A 782 19.16 52.21 -6.15
C LEU A 782 20.06 53.00 -7.10
N HIS A 783 20.65 54.10 -6.62
CA HIS A 783 21.63 54.88 -7.38
C HIS A 783 22.89 54.08 -7.68
N ARG A 784 23.45 53.38 -6.68
CA ARG A 784 24.64 52.54 -6.87
C ARG A 784 24.43 51.42 -7.90
N LYS A 785 23.25 50.77 -7.87
CA LYS A 785 22.89 49.71 -8.81
C LYS A 785 22.61 50.24 -10.23
N ALA A 786 22.19 51.50 -10.31
CA ALA A 786 22.05 52.24 -11.57
C ALA A 786 23.44 52.57 -12.17
N ASP A 787 24.37 53.02 -11.33
CA ASP A 787 25.76 53.32 -11.71
C ASP A 787 26.54 52.07 -12.14
N GLU A 788 26.40 50.95 -11.40
CA GLU A 788 27.04 49.66 -11.73
C GLU A 788 26.59 49.07 -13.09
N LEU A 789 25.38 49.42 -13.53
CA LEU A 789 24.81 48.96 -14.79
C LEU A 789 24.86 50.03 -15.91
N GLY A 790 25.44 51.21 -15.63
CA GLY A 790 25.53 52.32 -16.57
C GLY A 790 24.18 52.88 -17.05
N LEU A 791 23.12 52.72 -16.26
CA LEU A 791 21.74 53.08 -16.62
C LEU A 791 21.22 54.15 -15.66
N SER A 792 20.35 55.06 -16.12
CA SER A 792 19.67 55.98 -15.19
C SER A 792 18.60 55.25 -14.35
N VAL A 793 18.33 55.70 -13.12
CA VAL A 793 17.35 55.08 -12.20
C VAL A 793 15.96 54.87 -12.84
N PRO A 794 15.41 55.80 -13.64
CA PRO A 794 14.14 55.58 -14.35
C PRO A 794 14.23 54.47 -15.40
N GLN A 795 15.34 54.38 -16.15
CA GLN A 795 15.56 53.36 -17.18
C GLN A 795 15.75 51.96 -16.56
N LEU A 796 16.37 51.87 -15.38
CA LEU A 796 16.52 50.62 -14.65
C LEU A 796 15.15 50.09 -14.18
N LEU A 797 14.25 51.01 -13.80
CA LEU A 797 12.87 50.70 -13.42
C LEU A 797 12.02 50.27 -14.62
N GLU A 798 12.22 50.88 -15.79
CA GLU A 798 11.59 50.44 -17.05
C GLU A 798 12.10 49.08 -17.50
N LYS A 799 13.41 48.83 -17.41
CA LYS A 799 14.01 47.53 -17.74
C LYS A 799 13.57 46.43 -16.79
N ALA A 800 13.39 46.74 -15.49
CA ALA A 800 12.82 45.82 -14.52
C ALA A 800 11.36 45.48 -14.85
N LYS A 801 10.54 46.48 -15.21
CA LYS A 801 9.15 46.28 -15.64
C LYS A 801 9.05 45.49 -16.96
N ALA A 802 9.96 45.72 -17.90
CA ALA A 802 10.03 44.97 -19.16
C ALA A 802 10.37 43.49 -18.92
N ASN A 803 11.35 43.19 -18.05
CA ASN A 803 11.70 41.83 -17.67
C ASN A 803 10.57 41.11 -16.92
N GLU A 804 9.79 41.83 -16.10
CA GLU A 804 8.60 41.29 -15.44
C GLU A 804 7.47 41.00 -16.44
N ALA A 805 7.29 41.86 -17.44
CA ALA A 805 6.31 41.67 -18.51
C ALA A 805 6.68 40.47 -19.41
N GLU A 806 7.96 40.26 -19.70
CA GLU A 806 8.44 39.07 -20.42
C GLU A 806 8.25 37.79 -19.59
N ARG A 807 8.55 37.82 -18.28
CA ARG A 807 8.25 36.69 -17.39
C ARG A 807 6.76 36.33 -17.36
N ARG A 808 5.88 37.34 -17.32
CA ARG A 808 4.42 37.13 -17.41
C ARG A 808 3.98 36.60 -18.77
N LYS A 809 4.61 37.03 -19.87
CA LYS A 809 4.35 36.46 -21.21
C LYS A 809 4.81 35.00 -21.29
N ALA A 810 5.98 34.66 -20.75
CA ALA A 810 6.50 33.29 -20.72
C ALA A 810 5.65 32.36 -19.84
N GLU A 811 5.12 32.86 -18.71
CA GLU A 811 4.14 32.12 -17.89
C GLU A 811 2.80 31.96 -18.63
N GLY A 812 2.35 32.98 -19.35
CA GLY A 812 1.15 32.92 -20.18
C GLY A 812 1.25 31.95 -21.37
N GLU A 813 2.42 31.83 -22.00
CA GLU A 813 2.66 30.85 -23.07
C GLU A 813 2.74 29.41 -22.54
N LYS A 814 3.35 29.19 -21.37
CA LYS A 814 3.30 27.89 -20.67
C LYS A 814 1.87 27.47 -20.31
N LEU A 815 1.00 28.44 -19.99
CA LEU A 815 -0.42 28.21 -19.76
C LEU A 815 -1.21 27.91 -21.06
N LYS A 816 -0.84 28.53 -22.19
CA LYS A 816 -1.47 28.26 -23.49
C LYS A 816 -1.15 26.87 -24.06
N VAL A 817 0.10 26.40 -23.93
CA VAL A 817 0.49 25.04 -24.36
C VAL A 817 -0.26 23.96 -23.57
N ASN A 818 -0.54 24.20 -22.28
CA ASN A 818 -1.35 23.29 -21.46
C ASN A 818 -2.85 23.32 -21.79
N SER A 819 -3.34 24.39 -22.44
CA SER A 819 -4.76 24.56 -22.79
C SER A 819 -5.15 23.99 -24.16
N ALA A 820 -4.18 23.77 -25.06
CA ALA A 820 -4.43 23.25 -26.41
C ALA A 820 -4.54 21.71 -26.47
N SER A 821 -4.15 20.99 -25.40
CA SER A 821 -4.24 19.53 -25.31
C SER A 821 -5.59 19.00 -24.80
N SER A 822 -6.58 19.88 -24.54
CA SER A 822 -7.84 19.50 -23.85
C SER A 822 -9.12 19.82 -24.63
N ARG A 823 -9.12 19.67 -25.96
CA ARG A 823 -10.36 19.73 -26.78
C ARG A 823 -10.53 18.43 -27.58
N GLY A 824 -11.21 17.47 -26.96
CA GLY A 824 -11.68 16.23 -27.57
C GLY A 824 -12.28 15.30 -26.53
N ALA A 825 -13.61 15.20 -26.52
CA ALA A 825 -14.50 14.32 -25.74
C ALA A 825 -14.80 14.71 -24.27
N SER A 826 -16.08 15.05 -24.06
CA SER A 826 -16.76 15.43 -22.83
C SER A 826 -17.65 14.29 -22.29
N VAL A 827 -17.93 14.37 -20.98
CA VAL A 827 -19.00 13.78 -20.13
C VAL A 827 -18.39 12.94 -18.98
N SER A 828 -18.58 13.13 -17.67
CA SER A 828 -19.06 14.15 -16.70
C SER A 828 -18.83 13.52 -15.29
N ARG A 829 -18.66 14.17 -14.13
CA ARG A 829 -17.72 15.20 -13.66
C ARG A 829 -17.79 15.20 -12.11
N GLU A 830 -16.68 14.99 -11.39
CA GLU A 830 -16.46 15.53 -10.03
C GLU A 830 -14.98 15.89 -9.85
N VAL A 831 -14.74 17.00 -9.17
CA VAL A 831 -13.58 17.90 -9.38
C VAL A 831 -12.56 17.78 -8.23
N PRO A 832 -11.26 17.60 -8.51
CA PRO A 832 -10.19 17.59 -7.52
C PRO A 832 -9.57 18.99 -7.34
N SER A 833 -9.26 19.35 -6.08
CA SER A 833 -8.52 20.56 -5.69
C SER A 833 -7.00 20.35 -5.77
N ARG A 834 -6.32 21.38 -6.29
CA ARG A 834 -4.86 21.53 -6.33
C ARG A 834 -4.31 22.15 -5.03
N PRO A 835 -2.98 22.04 -4.79
CA PRO A 835 -2.34 22.09 -3.48
C PRO A 835 -1.87 23.50 -3.09
N ALA A 836 -1.83 23.74 -1.79
CA ALA A 836 -1.22 24.90 -1.16
C ALA A 836 0.08 24.50 -0.46
N GLU A 837 0.99 25.46 -0.44
CA GLU A 837 2.34 25.46 0.10
C GLU A 837 2.41 25.31 1.63
N ASP A 838 3.64 25.07 2.07
CA ASP A 838 4.21 25.27 3.41
C ASP A 838 3.93 24.26 4.52
N GLY A 839 4.96 23.44 4.76
CA GLY A 839 5.38 23.14 6.11
C GLY A 839 5.98 24.38 6.79
N THR A 840 5.57 24.64 8.02
CA THR A 840 6.46 24.95 9.15
C THR A 840 5.62 25.06 10.42
N SER A 841 5.47 23.95 11.14
CA SER A 841 5.13 23.99 12.55
C SER A 841 6.39 24.35 13.33
N LYS A 842 6.51 25.62 13.73
CA LYS A 842 7.37 26.05 14.82
C LYS A 842 6.56 26.16 16.09
N HIS A 843 7.08 25.53 17.13
CA HIS A 843 6.88 25.77 18.56
C HIS A 843 5.47 26.14 19.03
N LEU A 844 4.92 25.19 19.79
CA LEU A 844 4.22 25.47 21.05
C LEU A 844 4.98 26.58 21.80
N SER A 845 4.52 27.82 21.63
CA SER A 845 4.62 28.82 22.68
C SER A 845 3.68 28.33 23.78
N GLU A 846 4.16 28.17 25.00
CA GLU A 846 3.29 28.21 26.17
C GLU A 846 2.32 29.36 25.99
N ARG A 847 1.03 29.03 25.90
CA ARG A 847 -0.06 29.99 25.85
C ARG A 847 -0.04 30.72 27.20
N LYS A 848 0.64 31.86 27.26
CA LYS A 848 0.31 32.93 28.20
C LYS A 848 -1.05 33.47 27.78
N ASP A 849 -2.08 32.76 28.20
CA ASP A 849 -3.48 33.15 28.41
C ASP A 849 -4.23 31.82 28.54
N ALA A 850 -4.58 31.45 29.77
CA ALA A 850 -5.15 30.15 30.13
C ALA A 850 -6.61 29.95 29.65
N SER A 851 -7.03 30.63 28.59
CA SER A 851 -8.35 30.43 27.98
C SER A 851 -8.25 30.50 26.45
N PRO A 852 -8.83 29.54 25.71
CA PRO A 852 -8.89 29.56 24.25
C PRO A 852 -9.79 30.69 23.69
N LEU A 853 -10.50 31.42 24.56
CA LEU A 853 -11.37 32.53 24.22
C LEU A 853 -10.63 33.86 24.15
N LYS A 854 -10.96 34.69 23.14
CA LYS A 854 -10.47 36.07 23.08
C LYS A 854 -11.22 36.90 24.13
N PRO A 855 -10.53 37.70 24.98
CA PRO A 855 -11.23 38.53 25.96
C PRO A 855 -12.09 39.59 25.27
N LEU A 856 -13.21 40.00 25.88
CA LEU A 856 -14.11 41.01 25.32
C LEU A 856 -13.38 42.34 25.04
N SER A 857 -12.38 42.67 25.87
CA SER A 857 -11.50 43.84 25.71
C SER A 857 -10.75 43.89 24.36
N SER A 858 -10.60 42.74 23.68
CA SER A 858 -10.02 42.67 22.34
C SER A 858 -11.00 43.04 21.21
N ILE A 859 -12.30 43.06 21.50
CA ILE A 859 -13.38 43.34 20.56
C ILE A 859 -13.94 44.75 20.79
N LEU A 860 -14.24 45.06 22.05
CA LEU A 860 -14.73 46.36 22.51
C LEU A 860 -13.77 46.93 23.55
N ASN A 861 -13.53 48.23 23.49
CA ASN A 861 -12.71 48.90 24.49
C ASN A 861 -13.52 49.10 25.78
N THR A 862 -13.45 48.12 26.68
CA THR A 862 -14.24 48.08 27.92
C THR A 862 -13.91 49.25 28.86
N SER A 863 -12.65 49.72 28.91
CA SER A 863 -12.28 50.87 29.75
C SER A 863 -12.89 52.18 29.26
N ARG A 864 -13.01 52.38 27.94
CA ARG A 864 -13.75 53.52 27.38
C ARG A 864 -15.25 53.44 27.66
N ILE A 865 -15.86 52.26 27.51
CA ILE A 865 -17.29 52.06 27.77
C ILE A 865 -17.64 52.37 29.23
N LEU A 866 -16.73 52.09 30.17
CA LEU A 866 -16.92 52.41 31.59
C LEU A 866 -16.62 53.88 31.93
N SER A 867 -15.83 54.58 31.11
CA SER A 867 -15.49 55.99 31.32
C SER A 867 -16.59 56.98 30.92
N THR A 868 -17.55 56.53 30.10
CA THR A 868 -18.69 57.32 29.60
C THR A 868 -20.00 56.61 29.95
N PRO A 869 -21.04 57.30 30.46
CA PRO A 869 -22.29 56.64 30.88
C PRO A 869 -23.08 56.16 29.66
N HIS A 870 -22.87 54.91 29.24
CA HIS A 870 -23.65 54.24 28.20
C HIS A 870 -24.79 53.42 28.80
N THR A 871 -25.98 53.49 28.21
CA THR A 871 -27.09 52.60 28.59
C THR A 871 -26.93 51.21 27.96
N ALA A 872 -27.58 50.20 28.54
CA ALA A 872 -27.62 48.83 28.01
C ALA A 872 -28.06 48.79 26.54
N GLU A 873 -29.08 49.57 26.18
CA GLU A 873 -29.58 49.69 24.80
C GLU A 873 -28.55 50.29 23.83
N GLN A 874 -27.79 51.30 24.28
CA GLN A 874 -26.73 51.91 23.48
C GLN A 874 -25.59 50.91 23.22
N ILE A 875 -25.23 50.09 24.22
CA ILE A 875 -24.21 49.04 24.06
C ILE A 875 -24.70 47.95 23.11
N SER A 876 -25.97 47.55 23.19
CA SER A 876 -26.58 46.58 22.26
C SER A 876 -26.60 47.12 20.82
N ALA A 877 -26.97 48.38 20.62
CA ALA A 877 -26.94 49.05 19.32
C ALA A 877 -25.50 49.12 18.77
N LEU A 878 -24.52 49.46 19.60
CA LEU A 878 -23.10 49.47 19.23
C LEU A 878 -22.60 48.07 18.85
N TRP A 879 -22.97 47.03 19.60
CA TRP A 879 -22.60 45.65 19.33
C TRP A 879 -23.16 45.18 17.98
N THR A 880 -24.43 45.45 17.75
CA THR A 880 -25.14 45.11 16.51
C THR A 880 -24.56 45.89 15.32
N ALA A 881 -24.32 47.19 15.47
CA ALA A 881 -23.73 48.03 14.42
C ALA A 881 -22.28 47.65 14.09
N TYR A 882 -21.47 47.33 15.09
CA TYR A 882 -20.09 46.86 14.91
C TYR A 882 -20.06 45.62 14.03
N HIS A 883 -20.91 44.65 14.35
CA HIS A 883 -21.03 43.42 13.61
C HIS A 883 -21.64 43.69 12.21
N ALA A 884 -22.78 44.37 12.10
CA ALA A 884 -23.41 44.73 10.81
C ALA A 884 -22.49 45.51 9.84
N SER A 885 -21.60 46.37 10.33
CA SER A 885 -20.63 47.09 9.47
C SER A 885 -19.59 46.17 8.81
N ARG A 886 -19.38 44.98 9.37
CA ARG A 886 -18.35 44.01 8.93
C ARG A 886 -18.92 42.84 8.11
N SER A 887 -20.24 42.72 7.95
CA SER A 887 -20.85 41.71 7.06
C SER A 887 -20.73 42.05 5.57
N GLY A 888 -20.47 43.32 5.22
CA GLY A 888 -20.53 43.82 3.85
C GLY A 888 -19.33 43.55 2.91
N GLY A 889 -18.28 42.81 3.32
CA GLY A 889 -17.17 42.50 2.40
C GLY A 889 -16.07 41.63 2.99
N THR A 890 -15.78 40.48 2.37
CA THR A 890 -14.77 39.44 2.77
C THR A 890 -14.72 39.09 4.27
N GLY A 891 -15.70 39.56 5.03
CA GLY A 891 -15.82 39.49 6.47
C GLY A 891 -16.54 38.22 6.84
N ARG A 892 -16.02 37.58 7.89
CA ARG A 892 -16.47 36.33 8.49
C ARG A 892 -17.99 36.37 8.71
N GLY A 893 -18.72 35.33 8.34
CA GLY A 893 -20.13 35.18 8.72
C GLY A 893 -20.23 35.16 10.24
N PHE A 894 -21.06 36.04 10.80
CA PHE A 894 -21.27 36.13 12.24
C PHE A 894 -22.77 36.20 12.58
N VAL A 895 -23.11 35.70 13.76
CA VAL A 895 -24.40 35.90 14.44
C VAL A 895 -24.11 36.74 15.67
N CYS A 896 -24.93 37.73 16.00
CA CYS A 896 -24.72 38.53 17.21
C CYS A 896 -26.05 38.83 17.89
N ALA A 897 -26.06 38.82 19.22
CA ALA A 897 -27.21 39.20 20.04
C ALA A 897 -26.74 39.79 21.37
N SER A 898 -27.57 40.63 21.99
CA SER A 898 -27.42 41.03 23.39
C SER A 898 -28.44 40.28 24.23
N ILE A 899 -27.99 39.43 25.15
CA ILE A 899 -28.83 38.61 26.01
C ILE A 899 -28.95 39.28 27.37
N PRO A 900 -30.16 39.53 27.89
CA PRO A 900 -30.36 39.98 29.27
C PRO A 900 -29.79 38.99 30.28
N LEU A 901 -29.22 39.48 31.38
CA LEU A 901 -28.55 38.63 32.38
C LEU A 901 -29.45 37.50 32.91
N ASP A 902 -30.72 37.78 33.17
CA ASP A 902 -31.68 36.80 33.70
C ASP A 902 -31.90 35.64 32.72
N MET A 903 -31.99 35.94 31.42
CA MET A 903 -32.15 34.94 30.37
C MET A 903 -30.91 34.04 30.24
N PHE A 904 -29.72 34.64 30.32
CA PHE A 904 -28.46 33.89 30.32
C PHE A 904 -28.34 32.97 31.53
N HIS A 905 -28.74 33.43 32.73
CA HIS A 905 -28.71 32.59 33.93
C HIS A 905 -29.57 31.32 33.79
N THR A 906 -30.78 31.46 33.24
CA THR A 906 -31.66 30.31 32.98
C THR A 906 -31.03 29.35 31.97
N MET A 907 -30.55 29.87 30.82
CA MET A 907 -29.91 29.04 29.80
C MET A 907 -28.63 28.36 30.32
N ALA A 908 -27.79 29.07 31.06
CA ALA A 908 -26.55 28.54 31.62
C ALA A 908 -26.82 27.49 32.71
N LYS A 909 -27.89 27.65 33.52
CA LYS A 909 -28.30 26.65 34.51
C LYS A 909 -28.70 25.35 33.83
N THR A 910 -29.56 25.43 32.81
CA THR A 910 -29.97 24.27 32.00
C THR A 910 -28.79 23.66 31.24
N GLY A 911 -27.93 24.48 30.64
CA GLY A 911 -26.72 24.07 29.91
C GLY A 911 -25.68 23.37 30.79
N LYS A 912 -25.58 23.71 32.08
CA LYS A 912 -24.73 22.97 33.02
C LYS A 912 -25.29 21.60 33.38
N GLN A 913 -26.62 21.47 33.41
CA GLN A 913 -27.28 20.20 33.72
C GLN A 913 -27.28 19.25 32.51
N TYR A 914 -27.53 19.78 31.31
CA TYR A 914 -27.60 19.03 30.05
C TYR A 914 -26.64 19.63 29.01
N PRO A 915 -25.32 19.38 29.14
CA PRO A 915 -24.31 20.08 28.36
C PRO A 915 -24.27 19.66 26.88
N THR A 916 -24.83 18.53 26.51
CA THR A 916 -24.78 18.01 25.13
C THR A 916 -26.19 17.76 24.60
N PHE A 917 -26.43 17.96 23.30
CA PHE A 917 -27.73 17.62 22.70
C PHE A 917 -27.61 17.47 21.17
N VAL A 918 -28.68 17.05 20.50
CA VAL A 918 -28.72 16.96 19.04
C VAL A 918 -29.88 17.77 18.50
N LEU A 919 -29.62 18.62 17.49
CA LEU A 919 -30.61 19.51 16.91
C LEU A 919 -30.77 19.25 15.40
N PRO A 920 -32.00 19.08 14.89
CA PRO A 920 -32.25 18.96 13.46
C PRO A 920 -32.31 20.33 12.79
N LEU A 921 -31.74 20.43 11.59
CA LEU A 921 -31.82 21.59 10.70
C LEU A 921 -32.45 21.15 9.35
N PRO A 922 -33.58 21.73 8.92
CA PRO A 922 -34.22 21.33 7.67
C PRO A 922 -33.41 21.76 6.44
N ARG A 923 -33.36 20.90 5.42
CA ARG A 923 -32.73 21.12 4.11
C ARG A 923 -33.80 21.05 3.02
N VAL A 924 -33.99 22.15 2.29
CA VAL A 924 -34.87 22.17 1.11
C VAL A 924 -34.17 21.41 -0.02
N GLN A 925 -34.78 20.35 -0.53
CA GLN A 925 -34.23 19.62 -1.68
C GLN A 925 -34.26 20.49 -2.93
N ALA A 926 -33.08 20.94 -3.39
CA ALA A 926 -32.94 21.56 -4.70
C ALA A 926 -32.95 20.46 -5.78
N ASN A 927 -34.08 20.36 -6.51
CA ASN A 927 -34.36 19.52 -7.69
C ASN A 927 -35.13 18.21 -7.44
N GLY A 928 -36.46 18.33 -7.36
CA GLY A 928 -37.38 17.24 -7.71
C GLY A 928 -37.69 17.27 -9.22
N ASN A 929 -37.61 16.11 -9.87
CA ASN A 929 -38.10 15.88 -11.24
C ASN A 929 -39.54 16.41 -11.42
N PRO A 930 -39.88 17.08 -12.54
CA PRO A 930 -41.25 17.50 -12.83
C PRO A 930 -42.10 16.31 -13.33
N GLY A 931 -42.32 15.32 -12.46
CA GLY A 931 -43.04 14.10 -12.85
C GLY A 931 -43.39 13.12 -11.73
N ALA A 932 -43.36 13.53 -10.45
CA ALA A 932 -43.85 12.71 -9.35
C ALA A 932 -45.03 13.40 -8.66
N SER A 933 -46.17 12.72 -8.69
CA SER A 933 -47.44 13.10 -8.08
C SER A 933 -47.34 13.34 -6.58
N THR A 934 -48.11 14.32 -6.14
CA THR A 934 -48.60 14.67 -4.79
C THR A 934 -48.61 13.50 -3.78
N ILE A 935 -47.45 13.23 -3.20
CA ILE A 935 -47.30 12.52 -1.92
C ILE A 935 -46.26 13.35 -1.14
N GLU A 936 -46.59 13.68 0.10
CA GLU A 936 -45.93 14.64 1.01
C GLU A 936 -44.41 14.75 0.78
N GLN A 937 -43.94 15.94 0.38
CA GLN A 937 -42.50 16.21 0.26
C GLN A 937 -41.87 16.15 1.66
N GLU A 938 -41.30 15.01 2.03
CA GLU A 938 -40.53 14.88 3.27
C GLU A 938 -39.34 15.85 3.24
N THR A 939 -39.35 16.83 4.15
CA THR A 939 -38.22 17.73 4.35
C THR A 939 -37.05 16.93 4.92
N ALA A 940 -35.93 16.88 4.20
CA ALA A 940 -34.72 16.25 4.70
C ALA A 940 -34.15 17.08 5.86
N HIS A 941 -33.71 16.44 6.95
CA HIS A 941 -33.12 17.14 8.10
C HIS A 941 -31.66 16.73 8.28
N GLU A 942 -30.78 17.71 8.49
CA GLU A 942 -29.39 17.50 8.90
C GLU A 942 -29.27 17.69 10.41
N PHE A 943 -28.71 16.72 11.12
CA PHE A 943 -28.55 16.80 12.56
C PHE A 943 -27.20 17.41 12.96
N PHE A 944 -27.23 18.34 13.92
CA PHE A 944 -26.06 18.96 14.53
C PHE A 944 -25.93 18.52 15.98
N TYR A 945 -24.75 18.07 16.35
CA TYR A 945 -24.34 17.85 17.73
C TYR A 945 -24.00 19.20 18.37
N LEU A 946 -24.65 19.47 19.50
CA LEU A 946 -24.50 20.66 20.32
C LEU A 946 -23.73 20.31 21.59
N GLN A 947 -22.75 21.13 21.97
CA GLN A 947 -22.02 21.01 23.24
C GLN A 947 -21.80 22.37 23.89
N TRP A 948 -22.13 22.49 25.19
CA TRP A 948 -21.85 23.62 26.07
C TRP A 948 -20.51 23.43 26.79
N ASP A 949 -19.66 24.45 26.72
CA ASP A 949 -18.41 24.56 27.47
C ASP A 949 -18.41 25.84 28.31
N PHE A 950 -18.08 25.74 29.60
CA PHE A 950 -18.00 26.88 30.52
C PHE A 950 -16.55 27.20 30.86
N HIS A 951 -16.23 28.49 30.91
CA HIS A 951 -14.87 28.99 31.10
C HIS A 951 -14.74 29.75 32.43
N PRO A 952 -13.52 29.97 32.95
CA PRO A 952 -13.31 30.75 34.18
C PRO A 952 -13.92 32.17 34.06
N PRO A 953 -14.59 32.68 35.11
CA PRO A 953 -15.27 33.96 35.04
C PRO A 953 -14.29 35.14 34.90
N PRO A 954 -14.62 36.14 34.05
CA PRO A 954 -13.77 37.31 33.86
C PRO A 954 -13.81 38.22 35.09
N VAL A 955 -12.68 38.85 35.39
CA VAL A 955 -12.59 39.90 36.42
C VAL A 955 -13.51 41.06 36.03
N VAL A 956 -14.20 41.66 37.00
CA VAL A 956 -15.07 42.83 36.76
C VAL A 956 -14.19 43.98 36.23
N PRO A 957 -14.43 44.49 35.01
CA PRO A 957 -13.59 45.53 34.44
C PRO A 957 -13.77 46.86 35.20
N SER A 958 -12.66 47.50 35.61
CA SER A 958 -12.65 48.82 36.25
C SER A 958 -12.21 49.92 35.27
N ALA A 959 -12.65 51.16 35.48
CA ALA A 959 -12.28 52.29 34.63
C ALA A 959 -10.81 52.75 34.81
N PHE A 960 -10.12 52.29 35.87
CA PHE A 960 -8.80 52.76 36.28
C PHE A 960 -7.73 51.65 36.40
N ASP A 961 -8.00 50.43 35.92
CA ASP A 961 -7.05 49.32 36.04
C ASP A 961 -5.83 49.49 35.10
N ASP A 962 -4.63 49.31 35.66
CA ASP A 962 -3.37 49.27 34.94
C ASP A 962 -3.32 48.02 34.05
N PRO A 963 -3.20 48.15 32.71
CA PRO A 963 -3.25 47.03 31.77
C PRO A 963 -2.10 46.02 31.89
N PHE A 964 -1.15 46.25 32.81
CA PHE A 964 -0.02 45.35 33.09
C PHE A 964 -0.05 44.72 34.50
N ALA A 965 -1.04 45.04 35.33
CA ALA A 965 -1.18 44.40 36.63
C ALA A 965 -1.61 42.93 36.46
N LYS A 966 -0.84 41.99 37.03
CA LYS A 966 -1.25 40.58 37.11
C LYS A 966 -2.49 40.48 37.99
N PRO A 967 -3.54 39.72 37.61
CA PRO A 967 -4.69 39.52 38.48
C PRO A 967 -4.23 38.86 39.79
N ALA A 968 -4.64 39.42 40.93
CA ALA A 968 -4.38 38.83 42.23
C ALA A 968 -5.05 37.44 42.27
N ALA A 969 -4.26 36.40 42.50
CA ALA A 969 -4.78 35.04 42.65
C ALA A 969 -5.67 34.99 43.91
N GLY A 970 -6.99 34.92 43.71
CA GLY A 970 -7.96 34.74 44.80
C GLY A 970 -9.13 35.72 44.87
N SER A 971 -9.29 36.68 43.95
CA SER A 971 -10.53 37.48 43.92
C SER A 971 -11.67 36.65 43.30
N THR A 972 -12.68 36.31 44.08
CA THR A 972 -13.95 35.76 43.59
C THR A 972 -14.62 36.83 42.72
N SER A 973 -14.52 36.71 41.40
CA SER A 973 -15.18 37.65 40.49
C SER A 973 -16.70 37.54 40.64
N ALA A 974 -17.39 38.68 40.74
CA ALA A 974 -18.85 38.72 40.83
C ALA A 974 -19.57 38.36 39.51
N ASN A 975 -18.85 38.30 38.38
CA ASN A 975 -19.43 37.95 37.07
C ASN A 975 -19.67 36.44 36.94
N PRO A 976 -20.75 36.00 36.26
CA PRO A 976 -20.96 34.59 35.94
C PRO A 976 -19.92 34.08 34.92
N PRO A 977 -19.65 32.76 34.87
CA PRO A 977 -18.70 32.19 33.92
C PRO A 977 -19.19 32.35 32.47
N PRO A 978 -18.34 32.77 31.52
CA PRO A 978 -18.69 32.84 30.12
C PRO A 978 -18.84 31.43 29.55
N ALA A 979 -19.70 31.31 28.54
CA ALA A 979 -20.08 30.02 27.96
C ALA A 979 -19.81 30.02 26.45
N THR A 980 -19.42 28.85 25.93
CA THR A 980 -19.27 28.59 24.49
C THR A 980 -20.17 27.43 24.11
N VAL A 981 -20.90 27.55 23.00
CA VAL A 981 -21.71 26.47 22.44
C VAL A 981 -21.18 26.11 21.07
N LEU A 982 -20.79 24.85 20.90
CA LEU A 982 -20.23 24.30 19.67
C LEU A 982 -21.32 23.52 18.92
N PHE A 983 -21.46 23.78 17.62
CA PHE A 983 -22.33 23.02 16.73
C PHE A 983 -21.47 22.31 15.68
N ALA A 984 -21.40 20.99 15.75
CA ALA A 984 -20.73 20.16 14.76
C ALA A 984 -21.77 19.28 14.04
N PRO A 985 -21.71 19.08 12.71
CA PRO A 985 -22.57 18.11 12.06
C PRO A 985 -22.43 16.75 12.74
N LEU A 986 -23.55 16.10 13.07
CA LEU A 986 -23.53 14.84 13.82
C LEU A 986 -22.73 13.76 13.07
N GLN A 987 -22.78 13.76 11.74
CA GLN A 987 -21.97 12.88 10.90
C GLN A 987 -20.47 13.15 11.05
N GLU A 988 -20.05 14.41 11.09
CA GLU A 988 -18.65 14.77 11.30
C GLU A 988 -18.18 14.44 12.72
N TYR A 989 -19.02 14.70 13.72
CA TYR A 989 -18.76 14.31 15.10
C TYR A 989 -18.61 12.80 15.26
N LYS A 990 -19.46 11.99 14.62
CA LYS A 990 -19.33 10.52 14.61
C LYS A 990 -18.04 10.02 13.97
N LEU A 991 -17.47 10.76 13.01
CA LEU A 991 -16.24 10.39 12.31
C LEU A 991 -14.97 10.84 13.04
N ARG A 992 -15.01 12.00 13.69
CA ARG A 992 -13.81 12.67 14.24
C ARG A 992 -13.80 12.83 15.76
N GLY A 993 -14.90 12.51 16.44
CA GLY A 993 -15.06 12.66 17.88
C GLY A 993 -14.73 14.09 18.33
N ALA A 994 -13.86 14.21 19.35
CA ALA A 994 -13.40 15.48 19.89
C ALA A 994 -12.64 16.38 18.88
N PHE A 995 -12.22 15.85 17.73
CA PHE A 995 -11.54 16.61 16.67
C PHE A 995 -12.48 17.07 15.54
N ALA A 996 -13.78 16.87 15.68
CA ALA A 996 -14.75 17.36 14.71
C ALA A 996 -14.70 18.88 14.60
N THR A 997 -14.71 19.41 13.38
CA THR A 997 -14.69 20.86 13.20
C THR A 997 -16.09 21.43 13.42
N PRO A 998 -16.29 22.34 14.40
CA PRO A 998 -17.59 22.94 14.60
C PRO A 998 -17.89 23.88 13.42
N TYR A 999 -19.09 23.78 12.87
CA TYR A 999 -19.54 24.66 11.78
C TYR A 999 -19.96 26.03 12.31
N LEU A 1000 -20.48 26.08 13.55
CA LEU A 1000 -20.85 27.30 14.26
C LEU A 1000 -20.33 27.24 15.70
N VAL A 1001 -19.70 28.33 16.15
CA VAL A 1001 -19.23 28.51 17.53
C VAL A 1001 -19.90 29.75 18.11
N LEU A 1002 -20.77 29.59 19.10
CA LEU A 1002 -21.39 30.70 19.83
C LEU A 1002 -20.62 30.96 21.12
N THR A 1003 -20.16 32.19 21.32
CA THR A 1003 -19.50 32.64 22.55
C THR A 1003 -20.37 33.68 23.25
N MET A 1004 -20.64 33.49 24.54
CA MET A 1004 -21.41 34.39 25.40
C MET A 1004 -20.47 35.07 26.39
N TYR A 1005 -20.23 36.37 26.21
CA TYR A 1005 -19.33 37.18 27.04
C TYR A 1005 -20.07 37.80 28.23
N THR A 1006 -19.60 37.51 29.44
CA THR A 1006 -20.23 37.91 30.70
C THR A 1006 -19.54 39.10 31.39
N ASP A 1007 -18.55 39.72 30.75
CA ASP A 1007 -17.75 40.82 31.31
C ASP A 1007 -18.61 42.04 31.74
N LEU A 1008 -19.74 42.29 31.07
CA LEU A 1008 -20.67 43.41 31.34
C LEU A 1008 -21.91 43.00 32.16
N ALA A 1009 -21.95 41.78 32.68
CA ALA A 1009 -23.11 41.23 33.38
C ALA A 1009 -23.47 42.05 34.64
N THR A 1010 -22.50 42.27 35.53
CA THR A 1010 -22.70 43.00 36.79
C THR A 1010 -22.84 44.51 36.62
N THR A 1011 -22.22 45.08 35.59
CA THR A 1011 -22.19 46.53 35.37
C THR A 1011 -23.40 47.05 34.58
N HIS A 1012 -23.84 46.32 33.55
CA HIS A 1012 -24.89 46.77 32.63
C HIS A 1012 -26.05 45.76 32.49
N GLY A 1013 -26.03 44.63 33.23
CA GLY A 1013 -27.09 43.62 33.17
C GLY A 1013 -27.17 42.86 31.83
N LEU A 1014 -26.08 42.86 31.05
CA LEU A 1014 -26.04 42.35 29.68
C LEU A 1014 -24.92 41.33 29.45
N VAL A 1015 -25.25 40.31 28.65
CA VAL A 1015 -24.33 39.31 28.12
C VAL A 1015 -24.28 39.47 26.60
N LEU A 1016 -23.08 39.60 26.03
CA LEU A 1016 -22.92 39.79 24.59
C LEU A 1016 -22.65 38.44 23.91
N LEU A 1017 -23.52 38.03 23.00
CA LEU A 1017 -23.37 36.83 22.20
C LEU A 1017 -22.71 37.14 20.85
N ARG A 1018 -21.73 36.30 20.49
CA ARG A 1018 -21.07 36.27 19.19
C ARG A 1018 -21.00 34.84 18.66
N GLY A 1019 -21.64 34.60 17.53
CA GLY A 1019 -21.48 33.41 16.70
C GLY A 1019 -20.43 33.62 15.63
N GLU A 1020 -19.48 32.69 15.53
CA GLU A 1020 -18.52 32.60 14.43
C GLU A 1020 -18.83 31.39 13.56
N ILE A 1021 -19.02 31.61 12.25
CA ILE A 1021 -19.23 30.53 11.29
C ILE A 1021 -17.88 30.13 10.70
N THR A 1022 -17.57 28.83 10.71
CA THR A 1022 -16.32 28.29 10.19
C THR A 1022 -16.25 28.46 8.67
N PRO A 1023 -15.19 29.09 8.11
CA PRO A 1023 -15.03 29.21 6.66
C PRO A 1023 -14.67 27.86 6.04
N THR A 1024 -15.10 27.63 4.79
CA THR A 1024 -14.64 26.44 4.04
C THR A 1024 -13.12 26.53 3.79
N PRO A 1025 -12.41 25.40 3.57
CA PRO A 1025 -10.96 25.40 3.34
C PRO A 1025 -10.49 26.27 2.16
N SER A 1026 -11.40 26.59 1.22
CA SER A 1026 -11.13 27.50 0.09
C SER A 1026 -11.23 28.99 0.45
N GLY A 1027 -11.71 29.33 1.64
CA GLY A 1027 -11.87 30.69 2.17
C GLY A 1027 -12.94 31.55 1.49
N LYS A 1028 -13.64 31.02 0.47
CA LYS A 1028 -14.59 31.77 -0.37
C LYS A 1028 -16.06 31.66 0.06
N LYS A 1029 -16.41 30.61 0.81
CA LYS A 1029 -17.78 30.34 1.30
C LYS A 1029 -17.68 29.86 2.75
N HIS A 1030 -18.72 30.06 3.54
CA HIS A 1030 -18.83 29.54 4.90
C HIS A 1030 -19.41 28.12 4.90
N MET A 1031 -19.08 27.30 5.89
CA MET A 1031 -19.58 25.92 6.03
C MET A 1031 -21.07 25.87 6.35
N LEU A 1032 -21.62 26.96 6.88
CA LEU A 1032 -23.04 27.17 7.16
C LEU A 1032 -23.51 28.49 6.56
N SER A 1033 -24.78 28.57 6.13
CA SER A 1033 -25.38 29.85 5.75
C SER A 1033 -25.65 30.72 6.98
N GLN A 1034 -25.82 32.03 6.81
CA GLN A 1034 -26.12 32.90 7.95
C GLN A 1034 -27.54 32.65 8.50
N GLU A 1035 -28.49 32.32 7.63
CA GLU A 1035 -29.86 31.94 7.99
C GLU A 1035 -29.89 30.64 8.80
N ASP A 1036 -29.15 29.62 8.35
CA ASP A 1036 -29.00 28.33 9.05
C ASP A 1036 -28.35 28.52 10.43
N ALA A 1037 -27.34 29.39 10.52
CA ALA A 1037 -26.67 29.71 11.78
C ALA A 1037 -27.61 30.42 12.77
N GLN A 1038 -28.49 31.29 12.26
CA GLN A 1038 -29.55 31.91 13.06
C GLN A 1038 -30.57 30.89 13.52
N ALA A 1039 -31.00 29.97 12.64
CA ALA A 1039 -31.94 28.90 12.98
C ALA A 1039 -31.41 28.02 14.12
N LEU A 1040 -30.15 27.54 14.03
CA LEU A 1040 -29.52 26.76 15.11
C LEU A 1040 -29.42 27.54 16.43
N THR A 1041 -29.16 28.86 16.35
CA THR A 1041 -29.09 29.73 17.54
C THR A 1041 -30.48 29.91 18.18
N MET A 1042 -31.53 30.04 17.37
CA MET A 1042 -32.92 30.10 17.84
C MET A 1042 -33.38 28.77 18.45
N SER A 1043 -32.98 27.64 17.86
CA SER A 1043 -33.25 26.31 18.43
C SER A 1043 -32.60 26.16 19.81
N LEU A 1044 -31.34 26.60 19.97
CA LEU A 1044 -30.67 26.61 21.28
C LEU A 1044 -31.48 27.38 22.33
N GLN A 1045 -32.01 28.56 21.99
CA GLN A 1045 -32.85 29.33 22.91
C GLN A 1045 -34.11 28.55 23.31
N ARG A 1046 -34.81 27.91 22.35
CA ARG A 1046 -36.05 27.15 22.63
C ARG A 1046 -35.85 25.95 23.56
N PHE A 1047 -34.73 25.22 23.44
CA PHE A 1047 -34.49 24.04 24.29
C PHE A 1047 -33.96 24.41 25.68
N TYR A 1048 -33.18 25.48 25.80
CA TYR A 1048 -32.46 25.83 27.03
C TYR A 1048 -33.11 26.97 27.84
N LEU A 1049 -34.09 27.69 27.28
CA LEU A 1049 -34.85 28.72 27.98
C LEU A 1049 -36.24 28.18 28.35
N TRP A 1050 -36.46 27.90 29.64
CA TRP A 1050 -37.76 27.47 30.16
C TRP A 1050 -38.43 28.61 30.91
N GLU A 1051 -39.70 28.90 30.62
CA GLU A 1051 -40.50 29.79 31.47
C GLU A 1051 -41.09 28.97 32.63
N ASP A 1052 -40.64 29.22 33.87
CA ASP A 1052 -41.33 28.73 35.07
C ASP A 1052 -42.59 29.59 35.33
N LYS A 1053 -43.56 29.58 34.41
CA LYS A 1053 -44.89 30.14 34.68
C LYS A 1053 -45.66 29.15 35.54
N LYS A 1054 -46.15 29.63 36.69
CA LYS A 1054 -46.86 28.84 37.71
C LYS A 1054 -48.24 28.32 37.28
N ASP A 1055 -48.76 28.72 36.11
CA ASP A 1055 -50.08 28.33 35.61
C ASP A 1055 -50.06 28.01 34.12
N SER A 1056 -49.67 26.78 33.76
CA SER A 1056 -50.17 26.07 32.57
C SER A 1056 -49.67 24.62 32.59
N SER A 1057 -50.57 23.67 32.34
CA SER A 1057 -50.32 22.23 32.25
C SER A 1057 -49.53 21.80 31.00
N GLU A 1058 -48.87 22.72 30.32
CA GLU A 1058 -48.01 22.47 29.16
C GLU A 1058 -46.56 22.52 29.63
N VAL A 1059 -46.03 21.37 30.06
CA VAL A 1059 -44.57 21.21 30.17
C VAL A 1059 -44.03 21.45 28.77
N SER A 1060 -43.20 22.49 28.59
CA SER A 1060 -42.55 22.82 27.30
C SER A 1060 -42.01 21.53 26.66
N GLU A 1061 -42.54 21.11 25.52
CA GLU A 1061 -42.19 19.85 24.87
C GLU A 1061 -40.68 19.71 24.66
N GLY A 1062 -39.98 20.83 24.39
CA GLY A 1062 -38.52 20.88 24.31
C GLY A 1062 -37.80 20.52 25.61
N LYS A 1063 -38.36 20.85 26.78
CA LYS A 1063 -37.84 20.43 28.10
C LYS A 1063 -38.00 18.93 28.31
N CYS A 1064 -39.14 18.36 27.89
CA CYS A 1064 -39.37 16.92 27.97
C CYS A 1064 -38.34 16.18 27.11
N LEU A 1065 -38.21 16.57 25.83
CA LEU A 1065 -37.24 15.97 24.90
C LEU A 1065 -35.79 16.05 25.38
N LEU A 1066 -35.38 17.20 25.94
CA LEU A 1066 -34.03 17.37 26.50
C LEU A 1066 -33.81 16.48 27.73
N ARG A 1067 -34.81 16.32 28.59
CA ARG A 1067 -34.72 15.42 29.75
C ARG A 1067 -34.68 13.95 29.35
N THR A 1068 -35.61 13.50 28.52
CA THR A 1068 -35.68 12.11 28.04
C THR A 1068 -34.37 11.71 27.37
N PHE A 1069 -33.77 12.59 26.56
CA PHE A 1069 -32.47 12.31 25.91
C PHE A 1069 -31.32 12.01 26.89
N HIS A 1070 -31.31 12.62 28.08
CA HIS A 1070 -30.24 12.45 29.07
C HIS A 1070 -30.58 11.48 30.21
N GLU A 1071 -31.83 11.45 30.65
CA GLU A 1071 -32.27 10.70 31.83
C GLU A 1071 -32.82 9.32 31.46
N THR A 1072 -33.56 9.21 30.35
CA THR A 1072 -34.16 7.95 29.87
C THR A 1072 -33.93 7.75 28.37
N PRO A 1073 -32.67 7.51 27.93
CA PRO A 1073 -32.34 7.47 26.50
C PRO A 1073 -33.06 6.35 25.72
N ASP A 1074 -33.49 5.29 26.40
CA ASP A 1074 -34.24 4.17 25.80
C ASP A 1074 -35.67 4.57 25.38
N GLU A 1075 -36.22 5.63 26.00
CA GLU A 1075 -37.56 6.18 25.69
C GLU A 1075 -37.49 7.35 24.70
N PHE A 1076 -36.30 7.74 24.26
CA PHE A 1076 -36.11 8.89 23.37
C PHE A 1076 -36.38 8.50 21.90
N GLU A 1077 -37.47 9.02 21.34
CA GLU A 1077 -37.77 8.89 19.92
C GLU A 1077 -37.34 10.14 19.14
N TRP A 1078 -36.44 9.97 18.16
CA TRP A 1078 -35.97 11.08 17.31
C TRP A 1078 -37.08 11.68 16.42
N GLN A 1079 -38.19 10.97 16.24
CA GLN A 1079 -39.35 11.41 15.46
C GLN A 1079 -40.06 12.57 16.16
N ASP A 1080 -40.19 12.50 17.49
CA ASP A 1080 -40.76 13.57 18.32
C ASP A 1080 -39.91 14.85 18.25
N LEU A 1081 -38.59 14.69 18.19
CA LEU A 1081 -37.65 15.80 17.97
C LEU A 1081 -37.88 16.49 16.62
N LEU A 1082 -38.17 15.72 15.55
CA LEU A 1082 -38.49 16.29 14.23
C LEU A 1082 -39.87 16.95 14.20
N GLN A 1083 -40.86 16.38 14.89
CA GLN A 1083 -42.19 16.98 15.01
C GLN A 1083 -42.12 18.33 15.73
N PHE A 1084 -41.38 18.39 16.84
CA PHE A 1084 -41.10 19.64 17.54
C PHE A 1084 -40.34 20.64 16.64
N ALA A 1085 -39.37 20.16 15.85
CA ALA A 1085 -38.60 21.01 14.95
C ALA A 1085 -39.43 21.64 13.82
N LYS A 1086 -40.50 20.98 13.35
CA LYS A 1086 -41.44 21.53 12.36
C LYS A 1086 -42.23 22.74 12.88
N THR A 1087 -42.32 22.91 14.21
CA THR A 1087 -42.95 24.09 14.84
C THR A 1087 -42.00 25.28 14.97
N MET A 1088 -40.76 25.17 14.48
CA MET A 1088 -39.80 26.29 14.41
C MET A 1088 -40.15 27.21 13.23
N PRO A 1089 -40.29 28.54 13.46
CA PRO A 1089 -40.61 29.50 12.41
C PRO A 1089 -39.49 29.69 11.40
#